data_AF-A0A1E3L343-F1
#
_entry.id   AF-A0A1E3L343-F1
#
_cell.length_a   1.000
_cell.length_b   1.000
_cell.length_c   1.000
_cell.angle_alpha   90.00
_cell.angle_beta   90.00
_cell.angle_gamma   90.00
#
_symmetry.space_group_name_H-M   'P 1'
#
loop_
_entity.id
_entity.type
_entity.pdbx_description
1 polymer ?
#
loop_
_entity_poly.entity_id
_entity_poly.type
_entity_poly.pdbx_seq_one_letter_code
_entity_poly.pdbx_strand_id
1 'polypeptide(L)'
;MRQQLVVIGNGMAGVRCVEEILKLAPDDFEITIFGTEQHPNYNRILLSKILQGEHTFEHIILHDWSWYQQQQITLYTNETVTHVDHDTRTLTTASGLQQTYDTLIFATGSIPFIPPIQGSDKKGVISFRTVEDCEQMKTYAQKYRQAAVIGGGLLGLEAARGLLHLGMEAHVIHNASYLMNRQLDQLSAQLLQQELEQQGMKFHLNQNTTRITGTTRAQGLRFASGDRLAADLVVLAVGIRPHIRLAEYAGLHVKRGIVVNDYMQTSIEHIYAVGECAEHQGITYGLVAPLYEQGKVLAQHICQQRPYRYQGSIPYSQLKISGVPVFSVGDTTAPDCEPVIQQYDGVRKTYKKVSAVAGKITGAILYGDTAEGIALLEMVKQGASVESYLHPLESTATLSEQQSQSPTDIATAKLEHTATVCACNAVTKATILQSIQTHGLQTADEVQQHTQASGSCGGCRPIVESLVRYSLAGNQGQTDPTTAIDPPLITELPEYPDTVPICLSTSLTHTALKEQIKDNIWNNNPEMISPFMLHDHDCSTCRTTIHYYQHLYSANAVAQLDTYRLPYAQLLLDRNLLSSDAIGQQVTDSNDVIHQIRQWQSTIEQMPLPHTVNIAIALDIYSPVSVRVQDIGILYSPAGWEISIGGCATDPIQASSLLTTVEHISDVLYVVNIALELYRYDAHYSEPLWHWVERTGILPLREQVLSLFYNEAITHSNDDREGGGTYDAHAMSFLQRTM
;
A
#
# COMPACT_ATOMS: atom_id res chain seq x y z
N MET A 1 25.99 1.50 -22.07
CA MET A 1 25.00 1.09 -23.10
C MET A 1 23.82 0.55 -22.31
N ARG A 2 22.57 0.94 -22.62
CA ARG A 2 21.41 0.42 -21.88
C ARG A 2 21.26 -1.07 -22.14
N GLN A 3 20.86 -1.85 -21.13
CA GLN A 3 20.60 -3.27 -21.30
C GLN A 3 19.28 -3.49 -22.03
N GLN A 4 19.24 -4.44 -22.97
CA GLN A 4 18.03 -4.79 -23.70
C GLN A 4 17.12 -5.63 -22.81
N LEU A 5 16.03 -5.03 -22.32
CA LEU A 5 15.00 -5.72 -21.54
C LEU A 5 13.79 -6.01 -22.43
N VAL A 6 13.48 -7.29 -22.61
CA VAL A 6 12.34 -7.72 -23.41
C VAL A 6 11.28 -8.38 -22.54
N VAL A 7 10.01 -7.99 -22.72
CA VAL A 7 8.86 -8.53 -21.99
C VAL A 7 7.89 -9.18 -22.96
N ILE A 8 7.60 -10.47 -22.74
CA ILE A 8 6.60 -11.23 -23.50
C ILE A 8 5.29 -11.19 -22.73
N GLY A 9 4.41 -10.26 -23.09
CA GLY A 9 3.07 -10.11 -22.52
C GLY A 9 2.80 -8.70 -22.03
N ASN A 10 1.93 -7.98 -22.75
CA ASN A 10 1.46 -6.63 -22.39
C ASN A 10 0.31 -6.62 -21.35
N GLY A 11 0.33 -7.57 -20.41
CA GLY A 11 -0.70 -7.71 -19.39
C GLY A 11 -0.41 -6.91 -18.12
N MET A 12 -1.36 -6.88 -17.18
CA MET A 12 -1.23 -6.15 -15.91
C MET A 12 0.05 -6.51 -15.13
N ALA A 13 0.42 -7.79 -15.07
CA ALA A 13 1.59 -8.23 -14.32
C ALA A 13 2.93 -7.81 -14.96
N GLY A 14 3.05 -7.96 -16.28
CA GLY A 14 4.26 -7.61 -17.02
C GLY A 14 4.51 -6.10 -16.98
N VAL A 15 3.48 -5.31 -17.29
CA VAL A 15 3.60 -3.85 -17.27
C VAL A 15 3.81 -3.33 -15.86
N ARG A 16 3.17 -3.91 -14.84
CA ARG A 16 3.47 -3.54 -13.45
C ARG A 16 4.93 -3.80 -13.07
N CYS A 17 5.52 -4.91 -13.52
CA CYS A 17 6.95 -5.16 -13.30
C CYS A 17 7.81 -4.08 -13.98
N VAL A 18 7.46 -3.67 -15.19
CA VAL A 18 8.13 -2.57 -15.90
C VAL A 18 8.00 -1.24 -15.16
N GLU A 19 6.82 -0.90 -14.62
CA GLU A 19 6.65 0.30 -13.78
C GLU A 19 7.61 0.29 -12.58
N GLU A 20 7.74 -0.85 -11.90
CA GLU A 20 8.66 -0.97 -10.76
C GLU A 20 10.14 -0.89 -11.18
N ILE A 21 10.50 -1.45 -12.35
CA ILE A 21 11.85 -1.32 -12.92
C ILE A 21 12.16 0.14 -13.23
N LEU A 22 11.26 0.86 -13.90
CA LEU A 22 11.44 2.27 -14.25
C LEU A 22 11.55 3.18 -13.01
N LYS A 23 10.85 2.84 -11.92
CA LYS A 23 10.99 3.57 -10.64
C LYS A 23 12.37 3.39 -10.01
N LEU A 24 12.96 2.19 -10.14
CA LEU A 24 14.23 1.85 -9.51
C LEU A 24 15.44 2.23 -10.37
N ALA A 25 15.30 2.12 -11.69
CA ALA A 25 16.37 2.25 -12.67
C ALA A 25 15.83 2.82 -14.00
N PRO A 26 15.47 4.12 -14.05
CA PRO A 26 14.78 4.72 -15.19
C PRO A 26 15.61 4.71 -16.48
N ASP A 27 16.95 4.75 -16.38
CA ASP A 27 17.85 4.93 -17.53
C ASP A 27 18.66 3.67 -17.90
N ASP A 28 18.52 2.58 -17.16
CA ASP A 28 19.40 1.40 -17.29
C ASP A 28 18.98 0.47 -18.44
N PHE A 29 17.71 0.52 -18.85
CA PHE A 29 17.12 -0.44 -19.78
C PHE A 29 16.57 0.20 -21.05
N GLU A 30 16.75 -0.49 -22.18
CA GLU A 30 15.98 -0.30 -23.39
C GLU A 30 14.87 -1.35 -23.41
N ILE A 31 13.62 -0.92 -23.23
CA ILE A 31 12.50 -1.82 -22.95
C ILE A 31 11.69 -2.06 -24.22
N THR A 32 11.51 -3.34 -24.56
CA THR A 32 10.60 -3.78 -25.63
C THR A 32 9.55 -4.74 -25.08
N ILE A 33 8.28 -4.49 -25.39
CA ILE A 33 7.15 -5.32 -24.96
C ILE A 33 6.44 -5.90 -26.18
N PHE A 34 6.17 -7.21 -26.15
CA PHE A 34 5.38 -7.90 -27.16
C PHE A 34 4.01 -8.31 -26.60
N GLY A 35 2.94 -8.03 -27.35
CA GLY A 35 1.57 -8.41 -27.01
C GLY A 35 0.80 -8.94 -28.21
N THR A 36 0.11 -10.06 -28.03
CA THR A 36 -0.76 -10.66 -29.06
C THR A 36 -2.03 -9.84 -29.30
N GLU A 37 -2.52 -9.10 -28.30
CA GLU A 37 -3.71 -8.28 -28.42
C GLU A 37 -3.39 -6.95 -29.13
N GLN A 38 -4.37 -6.35 -29.81
CA GLN A 38 -4.22 -5.14 -30.63
C GLN A 38 -4.18 -3.83 -29.83
N HIS A 39 -4.18 -3.93 -28.50
CA HIS A 39 -4.48 -2.84 -27.60
C HIS A 39 -3.31 -2.53 -26.65
N PRO A 40 -3.25 -1.32 -26.08
CA PRO A 40 -2.38 -1.05 -24.95
C PRO A 40 -2.88 -1.84 -23.72
N ASN A 41 -2.07 -1.89 -22.65
CA ASN A 41 -2.44 -2.68 -21.49
C ASN A 41 -3.69 -2.11 -20.78
N TYR A 42 -4.54 -3.01 -20.29
CA TYR A 42 -5.81 -2.65 -19.69
C TYR A 42 -6.13 -3.56 -18.49
N ASN A 43 -7.06 -3.10 -17.65
CA ASN A 43 -7.52 -3.82 -16.47
C ASN A 43 -8.52 -4.90 -16.86
N ARG A 44 -8.01 -6.13 -17.01
CA ARG A 44 -8.82 -7.30 -17.40
C ARG A 44 -9.91 -7.68 -16.38
N ILE A 45 -9.76 -7.28 -15.12
CA ILE A 45 -10.75 -7.56 -14.07
C ILE A 45 -12.07 -6.83 -14.34
N LEU A 46 -12.01 -5.70 -15.05
CA LEU A 46 -13.18 -4.87 -15.37
C LEU A 46 -13.88 -5.25 -16.68
N LEU A 47 -13.49 -6.33 -17.35
CA LEU A 47 -14.18 -6.78 -18.58
C LEU A 47 -15.67 -7.07 -18.37
N SER A 48 -16.07 -7.55 -17.18
CA SER A 48 -17.49 -7.78 -16.88
C SER A 48 -18.29 -6.48 -16.85
N LYS A 49 -17.64 -5.36 -16.48
CA LYS A 49 -18.25 -4.04 -16.46
C LYS A 49 -18.50 -3.49 -17.85
N ILE A 50 -17.67 -3.86 -18.83
CA ILE A 50 -17.95 -3.58 -20.24
C ILE A 50 -19.18 -4.34 -20.72
N LEU A 51 -19.31 -5.62 -20.35
CA LEU A 51 -20.49 -6.41 -20.71
C LEU A 51 -21.76 -5.90 -20.03
N GLN A 52 -21.65 -5.38 -18.81
CA GLN A 52 -22.74 -4.78 -18.04
C GLN A 52 -23.06 -3.33 -18.47
N GLY A 53 -22.35 -2.78 -19.46
CA GLY A 53 -22.56 -1.42 -19.95
C GLY A 53 -22.11 -0.30 -18.99
N GLU A 54 -21.41 -0.65 -17.90
CA GLU A 54 -20.94 0.30 -16.90
C GLU A 54 -19.65 1.03 -17.33
N HIS A 55 -18.81 0.37 -18.13
CA HIS A 55 -17.55 0.94 -18.64
C HIS A 55 -17.43 0.78 -20.16
N THR A 56 -16.73 1.71 -20.82
CA THR A 56 -16.22 1.53 -22.18
C THR A 56 -14.83 0.90 -22.13
N PHE A 57 -14.26 0.58 -23.29
CA PHE A 57 -12.90 0.04 -23.32
C PHE A 57 -11.88 1.07 -22.82
N GLU A 58 -12.06 2.34 -23.17
CA GLU A 58 -11.18 3.44 -22.78
C GLU A 58 -11.12 3.60 -21.26
N HIS A 59 -12.25 3.40 -20.55
CA HIS A 59 -12.30 3.49 -19.09
C HIS A 59 -11.48 2.41 -18.37
N ILE A 60 -11.11 1.32 -19.04
CA ILE A 60 -10.35 0.22 -18.43
C ILE A 60 -8.89 0.18 -18.88
N ILE A 61 -8.45 1.08 -19.76
CA ILE A 61 -7.03 1.20 -20.14
C ILE A 61 -6.23 1.65 -18.91
N LEU A 62 -5.10 0.98 -18.65
CA LEU A 62 -4.22 1.31 -17.52
C LEU A 62 -3.16 2.33 -17.93
N HIS A 63 -2.48 2.07 -19.05
CA HIS A 63 -1.61 3.03 -19.69
C HIS A 63 -1.99 3.14 -21.15
N ASP A 64 -2.23 4.36 -21.61
CA ASP A 64 -2.50 4.62 -23.02
C ASP A 64 -1.21 4.60 -23.85
N TRP A 65 -1.35 4.79 -25.16
CA TRP A 65 -0.21 4.82 -26.07
C TRP A 65 0.81 5.91 -25.76
N SER A 66 0.37 7.04 -25.19
CA SER A 66 1.25 8.17 -24.88
C SER A 66 2.23 7.83 -23.76
N TRP A 67 1.80 7.01 -22.80
CA TRP A 67 2.66 6.55 -21.71
C TRP A 67 3.85 5.73 -22.22
N TYR A 68 3.63 4.78 -23.13
CA TYR A 68 4.73 3.98 -23.72
C TYR A 68 5.74 4.88 -24.45
N GLN A 69 5.25 5.88 -25.18
CA GLN A 69 6.09 6.85 -25.87
C GLN A 69 6.91 7.70 -24.88
N GLN A 70 6.28 8.20 -23.80
CA GLN A 70 6.93 9.01 -22.77
C GLN A 70 8.01 8.22 -22.01
N GLN A 71 7.75 6.95 -21.72
CA GLN A 71 8.70 6.05 -21.04
C GLN A 71 9.72 5.43 -21.99
N GLN A 72 9.73 5.81 -23.27
CA GLN A 72 10.62 5.26 -24.30
C GLN A 72 10.53 3.72 -24.43
N ILE A 73 9.34 3.15 -24.20
CA ILE A 73 9.07 1.72 -24.33
C ILE A 73 8.61 1.43 -25.76
N THR A 74 9.27 0.47 -26.41
CA THR A 74 8.81 -0.04 -27.71
C THR A 74 7.74 -1.11 -27.49
N LEU A 75 6.48 -0.81 -27.78
CA LEU A 75 5.37 -1.77 -27.70
C LEU A 75 5.00 -2.30 -29.09
N TYR A 76 5.10 -3.62 -29.26
CA TYR A 76 4.57 -4.35 -30.42
C TYR A 76 3.25 -5.02 -30.05
N THR A 77 2.14 -4.51 -30.58
CA THR A 77 0.81 -5.13 -30.49
C THR A 77 0.52 -6.00 -31.71
N ASN A 78 -0.47 -6.89 -31.61
CA ASN A 78 -0.74 -7.93 -32.61
C ASN A 78 0.47 -8.81 -32.97
N GLU A 79 1.47 -8.84 -32.11
CA GLU A 79 2.74 -9.49 -32.39
C GLU A 79 2.96 -10.61 -31.38
N THR A 80 2.84 -11.84 -31.88
CA THR A 80 2.96 -13.03 -31.04
C THR A 80 4.39 -13.54 -31.14
N VAL A 81 5.08 -13.64 -30.00
CA VAL A 81 6.38 -14.33 -29.94
C VAL A 81 6.14 -15.83 -30.14
N THR A 82 6.79 -16.41 -31.14
CA THR A 82 6.62 -17.82 -31.53
C THR A 82 7.82 -18.69 -31.17
N HIS A 83 9.00 -18.08 -31.02
CA HIS A 83 10.22 -18.77 -30.67
C HIS A 83 11.12 -17.90 -29.79
N VAL A 84 11.82 -18.53 -28.84
CA VAL A 84 12.86 -17.92 -28.02
C VAL A 84 14.05 -18.88 -28.06
N ASP A 85 15.19 -18.37 -28.50
CA ASP A 85 16.47 -19.05 -28.52
C ASP A 85 17.35 -18.45 -27.42
N HIS A 86 17.57 -19.23 -26.35
CA HIS A 86 18.34 -18.77 -25.20
C HIS A 86 19.85 -18.86 -25.41
N ASP A 87 20.33 -19.65 -26.38
CA ASP A 87 21.75 -19.76 -26.71
C ASP A 87 22.21 -18.49 -27.43
N THR A 88 21.39 -18.01 -28.38
CA THR A 88 21.66 -16.76 -29.11
C THR A 88 21.06 -15.52 -28.45
N ARG A 89 20.25 -15.69 -27.39
CA ARG A 89 19.47 -14.64 -26.72
C ARG A 89 18.64 -13.82 -27.70
N THR A 90 17.90 -14.53 -28.55
CA THR A 90 17.01 -13.92 -29.54
C THR A 90 15.60 -14.46 -29.40
N LEU A 91 14.61 -13.64 -29.77
CA LEU A 91 13.25 -14.10 -30.00
C LEU A 91 12.83 -13.84 -31.43
N THR A 92 11.90 -14.66 -31.92
CA THR A 92 11.26 -14.49 -33.22
C THR A 92 9.75 -14.42 -33.04
N THR A 93 9.12 -13.52 -33.78
CA THR A 93 7.67 -13.30 -33.73
C THR A 93 6.95 -13.91 -34.93
N ALA A 94 5.62 -13.88 -34.92
CA ALA A 94 4.78 -14.42 -35.98
C ALA A 94 4.95 -13.69 -37.33
N SER A 95 5.26 -12.40 -37.30
CA SER A 95 5.59 -11.62 -38.51
C SER A 95 6.99 -11.91 -39.06
N GLY A 96 7.83 -12.61 -38.29
CA GLY A 96 9.23 -12.87 -38.62
C GLY A 96 10.21 -11.82 -38.09
N LEU A 97 9.75 -10.86 -37.29
CA LEU A 97 10.63 -9.95 -36.57
C LEU A 97 11.55 -10.73 -35.63
N GLN A 98 12.84 -10.37 -35.61
CA GLN A 98 13.82 -10.91 -34.68
C GLN A 98 14.27 -9.80 -33.72
N GLN A 99 14.35 -10.12 -32.44
CA GLN A 99 14.75 -9.19 -31.37
C GLN A 99 15.76 -9.88 -30.45
N THR A 100 16.91 -9.25 -30.23
CA THR A 100 17.90 -9.67 -29.22
C THR A 100 17.49 -9.18 -27.83
N TYR A 101 17.98 -9.84 -26.78
CA TYR A 101 17.76 -9.41 -25.41
C TYR A 101 18.98 -9.68 -24.51
N ASP A 102 19.17 -8.82 -23.52
CA ASP A 102 20.07 -9.10 -22.38
C ASP A 102 19.30 -9.76 -21.25
N THR A 103 18.06 -9.29 -21.00
CA THR A 103 17.12 -9.84 -20.02
C THR A 103 15.75 -10.09 -20.65
N LEU A 104 15.15 -11.24 -20.37
CA LEU A 104 13.84 -11.63 -20.89
C LEU A 104 12.85 -11.92 -19.74
N ILE A 105 11.66 -11.33 -19.81
CA ILE A 105 10.57 -11.58 -18.86
C ILE A 105 9.39 -12.25 -19.58
N PHE A 106 9.03 -13.45 -19.15
CA PHE A 106 7.76 -14.07 -19.50
C PHE A 106 6.64 -13.52 -18.61
N ALA A 107 5.72 -12.78 -19.22
CA ALA A 107 4.51 -12.27 -18.59
C ALA A 107 3.26 -12.72 -19.38
N THR A 108 3.28 -13.94 -19.90
CA THR A 108 2.30 -14.50 -20.85
C THR A 108 0.92 -14.78 -20.22
N GLY A 109 0.81 -14.67 -18.89
CA GLY A 109 -0.42 -14.84 -18.15
C GLY A 109 -1.02 -16.24 -18.33
N SER A 110 -2.33 -16.28 -18.55
CA SER A 110 -3.10 -17.53 -18.70
C SER A 110 -4.05 -17.49 -19.89
N ILE A 111 -4.44 -18.67 -20.35
CA ILE A 111 -5.45 -18.89 -21.39
C ILE A 111 -6.72 -19.52 -20.78
N PRO A 112 -7.91 -19.28 -21.37
CA PRO A 112 -9.13 -19.96 -20.97
C PRO A 112 -8.98 -21.48 -21.04
N PHE A 113 -9.44 -22.19 -20.01
CA PHE A 113 -9.55 -23.63 -20.08
C PHE A 113 -10.77 -24.02 -20.92
N ILE A 114 -10.53 -24.65 -22.07
CA ILE A 114 -11.59 -25.20 -22.91
C ILE A 114 -11.82 -26.67 -22.48
N PRO A 115 -12.96 -26.99 -21.86
CA PRO A 115 -13.26 -28.36 -21.45
C PRO A 115 -13.47 -29.24 -22.69
N PRO A 116 -13.14 -30.55 -22.64
CA PRO A 116 -13.25 -31.47 -23.78
C PRO A 116 -14.71 -31.86 -24.04
N ILE A 117 -15.56 -30.88 -24.32
CA ILE A 117 -16.97 -31.04 -24.64
C ILE A 117 -17.12 -31.04 -26.16
N GLN A 118 -17.81 -32.04 -26.71
CA GLN A 118 -18.04 -32.10 -28.15
C GLN A 118 -18.79 -30.83 -28.63
N GLY A 119 -18.19 -30.10 -29.57
CA GLY A 119 -18.74 -28.88 -30.15
C GLY A 119 -18.29 -27.58 -29.47
N SER A 120 -17.24 -27.62 -28.62
CA SER A 120 -16.63 -26.44 -27.99
C SER A 120 -15.99 -25.45 -28.98
N ASP A 121 -15.75 -25.87 -30.21
CA ASP A 121 -15.17 -25.12 -31.33
C ASP A 121 -16.22 -24.49 -32.26
N LYS A 122 -17.53 -24.68 -31.96
CA LYS A 122 -18.61 -24.18 -32.80
C LYS A 122 -18.71 -22.66 -32.75
N LYS A 123 -19.20 -22.07 -33.84
CA LYS A 123 -19.66 -20.67 -33.85
C LYS A 123 -20.73 -20.47 -32.75
N GLY A 124 -20.59 -19.39 -31.98
CA GLY A 124 -21.45 -19.11 -30.83
C GLY A 124 -21.03 -19.78 -29.54
N VAL A 125 -19.84 -20.40 -29.51
CA VAL A 125 -19.14 -20.76 -28.27
C VAL A 125 -18.01 -19.77 -28.06
N ILE A 126 -18.01 -19.06 -26.95
CA ILE A 126 -17.07 -17.96 -26.67
C ILE A 126 -16.46 -18.17 -25.27
N SER A 127 -15.16 -17.95 -25.12
CA SER A 127 -14.53 -17.81 -23.79
C SER A 127 -14.83 -16.43 -23.19
N PHE A 128 -14.45 -16.21 -21.93
CA PHE A 128 -14.53 -14.88 -21.33
C PHE A 128 -13.19 -14.47 -20.71
N ARG A 129 -12.36 -13.77 -21.50
CA ARG A 129 -11.02 -13.37 -21.07
C ARG A 129 -10.54 -12.06 -21.69
N THR A 130 -10.90 -11.75 -22.92
CA THR A 130 -10.41 -10.59 -23.70
C THR A 130 -11.52 -9.56 -23.95
N VAL A 131 -11.17 -8.36 -24.42
CA VAL A 131 -12.19 -7.39 -24.85
C VAL A 131 -12.91 -7.87 -26.11
N GLU A 132 -12.22 -8.59 -26.99
CA GLU A 132 -12.81 -9.20 -28.18
C GLU A 132 -13.88 -10.23 -27.81
N ASP A 133 -13.69 -11.00 -26.74
CA ASP A 133 -14.74 -11.89 -26.21
C ASP A 133 -15.99 -11.08 -25.84
N CYS A 134 -15.83 -9.93 -25.18
CA CYS A 134 -16.95 -9.06 -24.81
C CYS A 134 -17.70 -8.54 -26.04
N GLU A 135 -16.98 -8.06 -27.05
CA GLU A 135 -17.58 -7.53 -28.28
C GLU A 135 -18.30 -8.61 -29.09
N GLN A 136 -17.75 -9.83 -29.12
CA GLN A 136 -18.46 -10.96 -29.71
C GLN A 136 -19.75 -11.27 -28.94
N MET A 137 -19.73 -11.30 -27.60
CA MET A 137 -20.94 -11.52 -26.80
C MET A 137 -22.00 -10.44 -27.05
N LYS A 138 -21.62 -9.16 -27.09
CA LYS A 138 -22.52 -8.04 -27.44
C LYS A 138 -23.16 -8.24 -28.82
N THR A 139 -22.35 -8.62 -29.82
CA THR A 139 -22.82 -8.90 -31.19
C THR A 139 -23.84 -10.04 -31.21
N TYR A 140 -23.63 -11.09 -30.42
CA TYR A 140 -24.58 -12.20 -30.31
C TYR A 140 -25.86 -11.78 -29.58
N ALA A 141 -25.77 -10.99 -28.52
CA ALA A 141 -26.92 -10.50 -27.76
C ALA A 141 -27.86 -9.62 -28.59
N GLN A 142 -27.35 -8.90 -29.59
CA GLN A 142 -28.18 -8.15 -30.54
C GLN A 142 -29.06 -9.04 -31.43
N LYS A 143 -28.65 -10.29 -31.67
CA LYS A 143 -29.28 -11.21 -32.62
C LYS A 143 -30.08 -12.32 -31.97
N TYR A 144 -29.69 -12.70 -30.76
CA TYR A 144 -30.17 -13.89 -30.08
C TYR A 144 -30.64 -13.58 -28.66
N ARG A 145 -31.38 -14.52 -28.06
CA ARG A 145 -32.02 -14.27 -26.76
C ARG A 145 -31.58 -15.20 -25.65
N GLN A 146 -31.07 -16.40 -25.93
CA GLN A 146 -30.74 -17.37 -24.88
C GLN A 146 -29.25 -17.64 -24.81
N ALA A 147 -28.67 -17.46 -23.62
CA ALA A 147 -27.27 -17.75 -23.35
C ALA A 147 -27.13 -18.84 -22.28
N ALA A 148 -26.18 -19.74 -22.48
CA ALA A 148 -25.76 -20.74 -21.51
C ALA A 148 -24.31 -20.46 -21.10
N VAL A 149 -24.09 -20.14 -19.83
CA VAL A 149 -22.76 -19.92 -19.25
C VAL A 149 -22.35 -21.18 -18.50
N ILE A 150 -21.31 -21.86 -18.97
CA ILE A 150 -20.75 -23.04 -18.33
C ILE A 150 -19.69 -22.60 -17.33
N GLY A 151 -19.99 -22.76 -16.04
CA GLY A 151 -19.15 -22.41 -14.90
C GLY A 151 -19.85 -21.47 -13.93
N GLY A 152 -20.13 -21.95 -12.70
CA GLY A 152 -20.72 -21.17 -11.61
C GLY A 152 -19.71 -20.47 -10.70
N GLY A 153 -18.55 -20.10 -11.24
CA GLY A 153 -17.53 -19.29 -10.55
C GLY A 153 -17.65 -17.80 -10.90
N LEU A 154 -16.79 -16.96 -10.33
CA LEU A 154 -16.85 -15.49 -10.44
C LEU A 154 -17.05 -15.01 -11.88
N LEU A 155 -16.15 -15.41 -12.80
CA LEU A 155 -16.21 -14.98 -14.20
C LEU A 155 -17.51 -15.40 -14.90
N GLY A 156 -18.01 -16.60 -14.58
CA GLY A 156 -19.26 -17.10 -15.18
C GLY A 156 -20.48 -16.34 -14.68
N LEU A 157 -20.54 -16.05 -13.38
CA LEU A 157 -21.63 -15.26 -12.79
C LEU A 157 -21.64 -13.82 -13.33
N GLU A 158 -20.45 -13.21 -13.44
CA GLU A 158 -20.28 -11.88 -14.00
C GLU A 158 -20.62 -11.80 -15.51
N ALA A 159 -20.26 -12.83 -16.28
CA ALA A 159 -20.66 -12.95 -17.68
C ALA A 159 -22.18 -13.11 -17.82
N ALA A 160 -22.80 -13.97 -17.00
CA ALA A 160 -24.25 -14.14 -16.98
C ALA A 160 -24.98 -12.83 -16.67
N ARG A 161 -24.46 -12.03 -15.71
CA ARG A 161 -25.01 -10.71 -15.41
C ARG A 161 -24.90 -9.74 -16.57
N GLY A 162 -23.75 -9.70 -17.24
CA GLY A 162 -23.56 -8.89 -18.44
C GLY A 162 -24.53 -9.28 -19.56
N LEU A 163 -24.75 -10.57 -19.79
CA LEU A 163 -25.69 -11.05 -20.80
C LEU A 163 -27.14 -10.72 -20.47
N LEU A 164 -27.54 -10.79 -19.19
CA LEU A 164 -28.85 -10.30 -18.74
C LEU A 164 -29.01 -8.81 -19.04
N HIS A 165 -28.00 -7.99 -18.74
CA HIS A 165 -28.01 -6.55 -19.04
C HIS A 165 -28.18 -6.28 -20.54
N LEU A 166 -27.54 -7.09 -21.39
CA LEU A 166 -27.67 -7.02 -22.85
C LEU A 166 -29.02 -7.55 -23.37
N GLY A 167 -29.96 -7.94 -22.49
CA GLY A 167 -31.32 -8.36 -22.84
C GLY A 167 -31.45 -9.82 -23.27
N MET A 168 -30.48 -10.67 -22.88
CA MET A 168 -30.58 -12.12 -23.02
C MET A 168 -31.15 -12.78 -21.76
N GLU A 169 -31.69 -13.97 -21.91
CA GLU A 169 -31.95 -14.92 -20.82
C GLU A 169 -30.66 -15.71 -20.55
N ALA A 170 -30.15 -15.63 -19.32
CA ALA A 170 -28.89 -16.27 -18.93
C ALA A 170 -29.12 -17.50 -18.05
N HIS A 171 -28.67 -18.66 -18.54
CA HIS A 171 -28.61 -19.91 -17.79
C HIS A 171 -27.17 -20.19 -17.36
N VAL A 172 -26.95 -20.36 -16.07
CA VAL A 172 -25.64 -20.77 -15.52
C VAL A 172 -25.65 -22.26 -15.24
N ILE A 173 -24.74 -22.98 -15.88
CA ILE A 173 -24.57 -24.43 -15.76
C ILE A 173 -23.35 -24.67 -14.89
N HIS A 174 -23.53 -25.39 -13.80
CA HIS A 174 -22.44 -25.70 -12.88
C HIS A 174 -22.46 -27.18 -12.50
N ASN A 175 -21.29 -27.80 -12.46
CA ASN A 175 -21.16 -29.24 -12.20
C ASN A 175 -21.20 -29.57 -10.69
N ALA A 176 -20.91 -28.61 -9.82
CA ALA A 176 -21.01 -28.78 -8.38
C ALA A 176 -22.44 -28.52 -7.88
N SER A 177 -22.68 -28.90 -6.62
CA SER A 177 -23.98 -28.75 -5.96
C SER A 177 -24.28 -27.33 -5.51
N TYR A 178 -23.30 -26.42 -5.55
CA TYR A 178 -23.46 -25.00 -5.19
C TYR A 178 -22.43 -24.11 -5.92
N LEU A 179 -22.75 -22.81 -6.00
CA LEU A 179 -21.93 -21.81 -6.68
C LEU A 179 -20.61 -21.52 -5.95
N MET A 180 -19.59 -21.04 -6.66
CA MET A 180 -18.33 -20.57 -6.07
C MET A 180 -17.72 -21.60 -5.09
N ASN A 181 -17.82 -22.89 -5.41
CA ASN A 181 -17.57 -23.99 -4.48
C ASN A 181 -16.11 -24.17 -4.01
N ARG A 182 -15.22 -23.26 -4.40
CA ARG A 182 -13.84 -23.17 -3.90
C ARG A 182 -13.66 -22.03 -2.89
N GLN A 183 -14.58 -21.07 -2.84
CA GLN A 183 -14.50 -19.86 -2.01
C GLN A 183 -15.63 -19.80 -0.98
N LEU A 184 -16.80 -20.34 -1.31
CA LEU A 184 -17.99 -20.32 -0.47
C LEU A 184 -18.26 -21.71 0.11
N ASP A 185 -19.00 -21.72 1.20
CA ASP A 185 -19.64 -22.91 1.71
C ASP A 185 -21.10 -23.00 1.21
N GLN A 186 -21.78 -24.08 1.56
CA GLN A 186 -23.11 -24.35 1.03
C GLN A 186 -24.14 -23.27 1.44
N LEU A 187 -24.09 -22.75 2.66
CA LEU A 187 -25.05 -21.75 3.14
C LEU A 187 -24.83 -20.40 2.44
N SER A 188 -23.60 -19.90 2.42
CA SER A 188 -23.27 -18.65 1.72
C SER A 188 -23.53 -18.74 0.21
N ALA A 189 -23.26 -19.89 -0.42
CA ALA A 189 -23.56 -20.11 -1.82
C ALA A 189 -25.05 -20.18 -2.13
N GLN A 190 -25.88 -20.72 -1.22
CA GLN A 190 -27.33 -20.71 -1.35
C GLN A 190 -27.90 -19.28 -1.27
N LEU A 191 -27.40 -18.46 -0.36
CA LEU A 191 -27.78 -17.05 -0.27
C LEU A 191 -27.42 -16.31 -1.56
N LEU A 192 -26.20 -16.53 -2.07
CA LEU A 192 -25.76 -15.96 -3.35
C LEU A 192 -26.67 -16.41 -4.49
N GLN A 193 -26.97 -17.71 -4.59
CA GLN A 193 -27.83 -18.24 -5.63
C GLN A 193 -29.21 -17.57 -5.61
N GLN A 194 -29.85 -17.48 -4.45
CA GLN A 194 -31.18 -16.86 -4.32
C GLN A 194 -31.20 -15.40 -4.75
N GLU A 195 -30.16 -14.65 -4.39
CA GLU A 195 -30.01 -13.25 -4.80
C GLU A 195 -29.83 -13.12 -6.31
N LEU A 196 -28.98 -13.95 -6.91
CA LEU A 196 -28.76 -13.93 -8.36
C LEU A 196 -29.97 -14.44 -9.17
N GLU A 197 -30.77 -15.36 -8.62
CA GLU A 197 -32.05 -15.78 -9.19
C GLU A 197 -33.06 -14.64 -9.20
N GLN A 198 -33.14 -13.86 -8.12
CA GLN A 198 -33.98 -12.65 -8.07
C GLN A 198 -33.55 -11.61 -9.11
N GLN A 199 -32.27 -11.56 -9.44
CA GLN A 199 -31.73 -10.73 -10.51
C GLN A 199 -31.99 -11.27 -11.93
N GLY A 200 -32.61 -12.44 -12.06
CA GLY A 200 -33.06 -13.02 -13.33
C GLY A 200 -32.18 -14.15 -13.88
N MET A 201 -31.12 -14.55 -13.18
CA MET A 201 -30.30 -15.70 -13.59
C MET A 201 -31.04 -17.02 -13.36
N LYS A 202 -30.75 -18.02 -14.19
CA LYS A 202 -31.31 -19.38 -14.04
C LYS A 202 -30.19 -20.37 -13.80
N PHE A 203 -30.22 -21.09 -12.67
CA PHE A 203 -29.15 -22.02 -12.32
C PHE A 203 -29.50 -23.47 -12.63
N HIS A 204 -28.50 -24.19 -13.14
CA HIS A 204 -28.54 -25.62 -13.44
C HIS A 204 -27.35 -26.27 -12.75
N LEU A 205 -27.50 -26.57 -11.45
CA LEU A 205 -26.46 -27.17 -10.60
C LEU A 205 -26.42 -28.70 -10.75
N ASN A 206 -25.31 -29.31 -10.36
CA ASN A 206 -25.04 -30.75 -10.55
C ASN A 206 -25.15 -31.19 -12.02
N GLN A 207 -24.98 -30.28 -12.97
CA GLN A 207 -25.12 -30.59 -14.39
C GLN A 207 -23.78 -30.75 -15.07
N ASN A 208 -23.58 -31.91 -15.68
CA ASN A 208 -22.41 -32.21 -16.49
C ASN A 208 -22.78 -32.11 -17.98
N THR A 209 -22.29 -31.08 -18.65
CA THR A 209 -22.50 -30.91 -20.11
C THR A 209 -21.61 -31.89 -20.89
N THR A 210 -22.23 -32.72 -21.72
CA THR A 210 -21.52 -33.70 -22.56
C THR A 210 -21.34 -33.23 -24.00
N ARG A 211 -22.23 -32.35 -24.49
CA ARG A 211 -22.20 -31.88 -25.88
C ARG A 211 -22.84 -30.51 -26.03
N ILE A 212 -22.23 -29.66 -26.85
CA ILE A 212 -22.84 -28.45 -27.39
C ILE A 212 -23.53 -28.84 -28.71
N THR A 213 -24.84 -28.73 -28.72
CA THR A 213 -25.71 -29.13 -29.84
C THR A 213 -25.78 -28.06 -30.92
N GLY A 214 -26.26 -28.46 -32.10
CA GLY A 214 -26.34 -27.64 -33.30
C GLY A 214 -25.38 -28.09 -34.39
N THR A 215 -25.73 -27.80 -35.64
CA THR A 215 -24.97 -28.24 -36.82
C THR A 215 -23.78 -27.32 -37.06
N THR A 216 -24.03 -26.12 -37.57
CA THR A 216 -23.02 -25.12 -37.94
C THR A 216 -22.67 -24.13 -36.83
N ARG A 217 -23.58 -23.94 -35.87
CA ARG A 217 -23.42 -23.09 -34.69
C ARG A 217 -23.99 -23.75 -33.44
N ALA A 218 -23.69 -23.22 -32.27
CA ALA A 218 -24.34 -23.59 -31.02
C ALA A 218 -25.85 -23.30 -31.08
N GLN A 219 -26.65 -24.27 -30.66
CA GLN A 219 -28.12 -24.18 -30.52
C GLN A 219 -28.62 -24.71 -29.17
N GLY A 220 -27.72 -25.16 -28.30
CA GLY A 220 -28.06 -25.64 -26.98
C GLY A 220 -27.02 -26.59 -26.40
N LEU A 221 -27.30 -27.11 -25.22
CA LEU A 221 -26.48 -28.06 -24.48
C LEU A 221 -27.23 -29.39 -24.32
N ARG A 222 -26.45 -30.48 -24.24
CA ARG A 222 -26.90 -31.78 -23.76
C ARG A 222 -26.15 -32.15 -22.50
N PHE A 223 -26.88 -32.55 -21.48
CA PHE A 223 -26.33 -32.99 -20.20
C PHE A 223 -26.16 -34.51 -20.12
N ALA A 224 -25.35 -34.97 -19.18
CA ALA A 224 -25.11 -36.39 -18.92
C ALA A 224 -26.38 -37.15 -18.50
N SER A 225 -27.34 -36.46 -17.86
CA SER A 225 -28.68 -37.01 -17.56
C SER A 225 -29.50 -37.34 -18.82
N GLY A 226 -29.10 -36.80 -19.97
CA GLY A 226 -29.85 -36.88 -21.22
C GLY A 226 -30.67 -35.62 -21.54
N ASP A 227 -30.89 -34.77 -20.53
CA ASP A 227 -31.63 -33.51 -20.64
C ASP A 227 -30.96 -32.54 -21.62
N ARG A 228 -31.76 -31.58 -22.10
CA ARG A 228 -31.34 -30.58 -23.08
C ARG A 228 -31.72 -29.19 -22.64
N LEU A 229 -30.87 -28.23 -22.96
CA LEU A 229 -31.13 -26.80 -22.78
C LEU A 229 -30.92 -26.08 -24.12
N ALA A 230 -31.91 -25.33 -24.59
CA ALA A 230 -31.74 -24.48 -25.77
C ALA A 230 -30.87 -23.27 -25.41
N ALA A 231 -29.93 -22.91 -26.29
CA ALA A 231 -29.06 -21.75 -26.11
C ALA A 231 -28.43 -21.34 -27.44
N ASP A 232 -28.47 -20.06 -27.76
CA ASP A 232 -27.87 -19.50 -28.96
C ASP A 232 -26.41 -19.12 -28.77
N LEU A 233 -26.06 -18.72 -27.54
CA LEU A 233 -24.72 -18.36 -27.13
C LEU A 233 -24.30 -19.29 -26.00
N VAL A 234 -23.10 -19.87 -26.10
CA VAL A 234 -22.48 -20.65 -25.02
C VAL A 234 -21.22 -19.92 -24.57
N VAL A 235 -21.15 -19.56 -23.29
CA VAL A 235 -19.95 -18.95 -22.70
C VAL A 235 -19.22 -19.99 -21.87
N LEU A 236 -17.93 -20.15 -22.11
CA LEU A 236 -17.06 -21.05 -21.35
C LEU A 236 -16.30 -20.25 -20.29
N ALA A 237 -16.65 -20.48 -19.01
CA ALA A 237 -16.06 -19.80 -17.85
C ALA A 237 -15.66 -20.81 -16.76
N VAL A 238 -14.96 -21.87 -17.16
CA VAL A 238 -14.58 -23.01 -16.29
C VAL A 238 -13.14 -22.95 -15.76
N GLY A 239 -12.54 -21.77 -15.75
CA GLY A 239 -11.19 -21.50 -15.25
C GLY A 239 -10.16 -21.21 -16.33
N ILE A 240 -8.91 -21.04 -15.90
CA ILE A 240 -7.77 -20.65 -16.73
C ILE A 240 -6.60 -21.62 -16.54
N ARG A 241 -5.66 -21.62 -17.48
CA ARG A 241 -4.40 -22.37 -17.42
C ARG A 241 -3.22 -21.45 -17.73
N PRO A 242 -2.12 -21.51 -16.96
CA PRO A 242 -0.88 -20.79 -17.27
C PRO A 242 -0.44 -20.98 -18.73
N HIS A 243 -0.05 -19.89 -19.40
CA HIS A 243 0.33 -19.93 -20.81
C HIS A 243 1.82 -20.25 -20.98
N ILE A 244 2.15 -21.54 -20.87
CA ILE A 244 3.54 -22.02 -20.74
C ILE A 244 4.17 -22.57 -22.02
N ARG A 245 3.41 -22.74 -23.11
CA ARG A 245 3.90 -23.43 -24.31
C ARG A 245 5.17 -22.81 -24.90
N LEU A 246 5.23 -21.49 -24.98
CA LEU A 246 6.43 -20.80 -25.49
C LEU A 246 7.65 -21.07 -24.61
N ALA A 247 7.47 -21.04 -23.28
CA ALA A 247 8.52 -21.34 -22.31
C ALA A 247 9.00 -22.79 -22.41
N GLU A 248 8.07 -23.74 -22.57
CA GLU A 248 8.37 -25.16 -22.78
C GLU A 248 9.21 -25.37 -24.05
N TYR A 249 8.82 -24.74 -25.17
CA TYR A 249 9.60 -24.79 -26.41
C TYR A 249 10.96 -24.09 -26.32
N ALA A 250 11.08 -23.07 -25.46
CA ALA A 250 12.34 -22.38 -25.17
C ALA A 250 13.28 -23.19 -24.26
N GLY A 251 12.85 -24.37 -23.77
CA GLY A 251 13.64 -25.25 -22.91
C GLY A 251 13.57 -24.91 -21.42
N LEU A 252 12.64 -24.03 -21.00
CA LEU A 252 12.46 -23.69 -19.59
C LEU A 252 11.82 -24.85 -18.81
N HIS A 253 12.18 -24.99 -17.54
CA HIS A 253 11.51 -25.93 -16.65
C HIS A 253 10.07 -25.48 -16.38
N VAL A 254 9.12 -26.28 -16.82
CA VAL A 254 7.68 -26.03 -16.64
C VAL A 254 7.01 -27.20 -15.92
N LYS A 255 5.97 -26.90 -15.16
CA LYS A 255 5.05 -27.88 -14.55
C LYS A 255 3.61 -27.44 -14.84
N ARG A 256 2.93 -26.88 -13.85
CA ARG A 256 1.63 -26.22 -14.03
C ARG A 256 1.84 -24.82 -14.61
N GLY A 257 2.87 -24.11 -14.15
CA GLY A 257 3.39 -22.85 -14.69
C GLY A 257 4.86 -22.95 -15.06
N ILE A 258 5.46 -21.81 -15.43
CA ILE A 258 6.92 -21.64 -15.59
C ILE A 258 7.52 -21.63 -14.18
N VAL A 259 8.37 -22.60 -13.86
CA VAL A 259 8.90 -22.74 -12.50
C VAL A 259 9.92 -21.64 -12.23
N VAL A 260 9.72 -20.91 -11.13
CA VAL A 260 10.60 -19.81 -10.70
C VAL A 260 11.07 -19.96 -9.25
N ASN A 261 12.23 -19.37 -8.95
CA ASN A 261 12.75 -19.25 -7.59
C ASN A 261 12.16 -18.02 -6.86
N ASP A 262 12.63 -17.74 -5.64
CA ASP A 262 12.17 -16.62 -4.79
C ASP A 262 12.46 -15.22 -5.38
N TYR A 263 13.23 -15.14 -6.47
CA TYR A 263 13.57 -13.90 -7.18
C TYR A 263 12.91 -13.83 -8.56
N MET A 264 11.92 -14.70 -8.82
CA MET A 264 11.20 -14.84 -10.09
C MET A 264 12.05 -15.29 -11.28
N GLN A 265 13.25 -15.82 -11.00
CA GLN A 265 14.16 -16.35 -12.01
C GLN A 265 13.77 -17.78 -12.40
N THR A 266 13.82 -18.06 -13.70
CA THR A 266 13.53 -19.38 -14.27
C THR A 266 14.74 -20.32 -14.17
N SER A 267 14.67 -21.49 -14.82
CA SER A 267 15.79 -22.43 -14.92
C SER A 267 16.95 -21.94 -15.80
N ILE A 268 16.78 -20.86 -16.55
CA ILE A 268 17.80 -20.29 -17.45
C ILE A 268 18.15 -18.89 -16.96
N GLU A 269 19.45 -18.57 -16.93
CA GLU A 269 19.97 -17.28 -16.50
C GLU A 269 19.44 -16.14 -17.40
N HIS A 270 19.20 -14.98 -16.79
CA HIS A 270 18.61 -13.80 -17.43
C HIS A 270 17.20 -13.98 -18.02
N ILE A 271 16.55 -15.12 -17.78
CA ILE A 271 15.15 -15.35 -18.13
C ILE A 271 14.32 -15.47 -16.85
N TYR A 272 13.28 -14.66 -16.77
CA TYR A 272 12.40 -14.51 -15.60
C TYR A 272 10.95 -14.76 -16.00
N ALA A 273 10.08 -15.02 -15.02
CA ALA A 273 8.64 -15.11 -15.25
C ALA A 273 7.83 -14.48 -14.11
N VAL A 274 6.80 -13.72 -14.46
CA VAL A 274 5.87 -13.07 -13.52
C VAL A 274 4.43 -13.23 -13.98
N GLY A 275 3.48 -13.06 -13.05
CA GLY A 275 2.06 -13.15 -13.36
C GLY A 275 1.52 -14.58 -13.29
N GLU A 276 0.34 -14.79 -13.88
CA GLU A 276 -0.36 -16.09 -13.83
C GLU A 276 0.42 -17.22 -14.53
N CYS A 277 1.43 -16.89 -15.33
CA CYS A 277 2.28 -17.88 -16.00
C CYS A 277 3.34 -18.48 -15.06
N ALA A 278 3.68 -17.79 -13.96
CA ALA A 278 4.73 -18.20 -13.04
C ALA A 278 4.22 -19.20 -11.99
N GLU A 279 5.05 -20.20 -11.69
CA GLU A 279 4.86 -21.18 -10.63
C GLU A 279 5.98 -21.01 -9.58
N HIS A 280 5.61 -20.51 -8.40
CA HIS A 280 6.51 -20.36 -7.26
C HIS A 280 6.13 -21.37 -6.17
N GLN A 281 7.10 -22.17 -5.73
CA GLN A 281 6.88 -23.22 -4.72
C GLN A 281 5.69 -24.16 -5.01
N GLY A 282 5.46 -24.46 -6.30
CA GLY A 282 4.36 -25.34 -6.74
C GLY A 282 3.00 -24.66 -6.87
N ILE A 283 2.92 -23.34 -6.67
CA ILE A 283 1.69 -22.56 -6.68
C ILE A 283 1.69 -21.59 -7.87
N THR A 284 0.57 -21.53 -8.58
CA THR A 284 0.28 -20.53 -9.62
C THR A 284 -0.85 -19.63 -9.15
N TYR A 285 -0.64 -18.31 -9.17
CA TYR A 285 -1.62 -17.34 -8.68
C TYR A 285 -2.50 -16.79 -9.81
N GLY A 286 -3.80 -16.64 -9.53
CA GLY A 286 -4.79 -16.04 -10.43
C GLY A 286 -5.43 -14.78 -9.84
N LEU A 287 -4.66 -14.02 -9.06
CA LEU A 287 -5.13 -12.87 -8.28
C LEU A 287 -4.15 -11.71 -8.44
N VAL A 288 -4.64 -10.47 -8.54
CA VAL A 288 -3.81 -9.29 -8.84
C VAL A 288 -2.67 -9.06 -7.83
N ALA A 289 -2.97 -9.09 -6.52
CA ALA A 289 -1.98 -8.74 -5.49
C ALA A 289 -0.71 -9.62 -5.55
N PRO A 290 -0.83 -10.97 -5.60
CA PRO A 290 0.33 -11.84 -5.82
C PRO A 290 1.14 -11.49 -7.07
N LEU A 291 0.49 -11.15 -8.19
CA LEU A 291 1.22 -10.85 -9.43
C LEU A 291 2.00 -9.53 -9.34
N TYR A 292 1.48 -8.55 -8.60
CA TYR A 292 2.14 -7.27 -8.38
C TYR A 292 3.31 -7.41 -7.40
N GLU A 293 3.15 -8.25 -6.36
CA GLU A 293 4.25 -8.63 -5.45
C GLU A 293 5.39 -9.31 -6.22
N GLN A 294 5.08 -10.26 -7.12
CA GLN A 294 6.07 -10.89 -8.00
C GLN A 294 6.82 -9.86 -8.86
N GLY A 295 6.09 -8.93 -9.49
CA GLY A 295 6.68 -7.86 -10.30
C GLY A 295 7.63 -6.96 -9.52
N LYS A 296 7.28 -6.61 -8.27
CA LYS A 296 8.12 -5.81 -7.38
C LYS A 296 9.40 -6.54 -6.97
N VAL A 297 9.30 -7.82 -6.60
CA VAL A 297 10.47 -8.64 -6.25
C VAL A 297 11.41 -8.78 -7.44
N LEU A 298 10.87 -9.05 -8.64
CA LEU A 298 11.68 -9.17 -9.84
C LEU A 298 12.38 -7.85 -10.20
N ALA A 299 11.68 -6.72 -10.10
CA ALA A 299 12.26 -5.42 -10.40
C ALA A 299 13.46 -5.11 -9.49
N GLN A 300 13.35 -5.37 -8.18
CA GLN A 300 14.47 -5.21 -7.24
C GLN A 300 15.66 -6.11 -7.60
N HIS A 301 15.39 -7.35 -8.02
CA HIS A 301 16.41 -8.30 -8.40
C HIS A 301 17.16 -7.90 -9.68
N ILE A 302 16.44 -7.53 -10.74
CA ILE A 302 17.02 -7.10 -12.02
C ILE A 302 17.82 -5.81 -11.85
N CYS A 303 17.32 -4.85 -11.05
CA CYS A 303 18.01 -3.59 -10.78
C CYS A 303 19.13 -3.69 -9.72
N GLN A 304 19.53 -4.91 -9.33
CA GLN A 304 20.62 -5.19 -8.39
C GLN A 304 20.50 -4.49 -7.02
N GLN A 305 19.27 -4.14 -6.63
CA GLN A 305 18.96 -3.69 -5.27
C GLN A 305 18.89 -4.90 -4.35
N ARG A 306 19.04 -4.73 -3.03
CA ARG A 306 18.90 -5.85 -2.05
C ARG A 306 17.49 -6.46 -2.18
N PRO A 307 17.29 -7.59 -2.90
CA PRO A 307 15.95 -8.02 -3.25
C PRO A 307 15.38 -8.84 -2.11
N TYR A 308 14.19 -8.48 -1.63
CA TYR A 308 13.47 -9.34 -0.71
C TYR A 308 12.99 -10.58 -1.45
N ARG A 309 13.14 -11.75 -0.81
CA ARG A 309 12.70 -13.03 -1.37
C ARG A 309 11.18 -13.12 -1.36
N TYR A 310 10.57 -13.45 -2.49
CA TYR A 310 9.15 -13.78 -2.55
C TYR A 310 8.88 -15.07 -1.77
N GLN A 311 8.04 -14.98 -0.73
CA GLN A 311 7.70 -16.11 0.15
C GLN A 311 6.39 -16.81 -0.25
N GLY A 312 5.80 -16.42 -1.39
CA GLY A 312 4.43 -16.76 -1.73
C GLY A 312 3.40 -15.85 -1.05
N SER A 313 2.21 -15.78 -1.63
CA SER A 313 1.09 -15.00 -1.11
C SER A 313 -0.02 -15.90 -0.58
N ILE A 314 -0.74 -15.45 0.46
CA ILE A 314 -1.95 -16.13 0.93
C ILE A 314 -3.13 -15.74 0.01
N PRO A 315 -3.80 -16.70 -0.65
CA PRO A 315 -4.92 -16.38 -1.51
C PRO A 315 -6.10 -15.91 -0.67
N TYR A 316 -6.61 -14.73 -1.01
CA TYR A 316 -7.88 -14.22 -0.50
C TYR A 316 -8.68 -13.65 -1.67
N SER A 317 -9.98 -13.54 -1.48
CA SER A 317 -10.92 -13.04 -2.48
C SER A 317 -11.88 -12.09 -1.80
N GLN A 318 -11.74 -10.80 -2.08
CA GLN A 318 -12.74 -9.79 -1.76
C GLN A 318 -13.41 -9.38 -3.07
N LEU A 319 -14.63 -9.86 -3.27
CA LEU A 319 -15.31 -9.83 -4.55
C LEU A 319 -16.69 -9.19 -4.40
N LYS A 320 -17.14 -8.51 -5.46
CA LYS A 320 -18.52 -8.06 -5.60
C LYS A 320 -19.14 -8.82 -6.76
N ILE A 321 -19.96 -9.82 -6.47
CA ILE A 321 -20.57 -10.69 -7.48
C ILE A 321 -21.94 -10.12 -7.80
N SER A 322 -22.08 -9.46 -8.95
CA SER A 322 -23.35 -8.85 -9.39
C SER A 322 -24.03 -8.00 -8.31
N GLY A 323 -23.25 -7.17 -7.61
CA GLY A 323 -23.76 -6.33 -6.53
C GLY A 323 -23.56 -6.89 -5.12
N VAL A 324 -23.35 -8.20 -4.98
CA VAL A 324 -23.28 -8.88 -3.67
C VAL A 324 -21.85 -8.90 -3.14
N PRO A 325 -21.57 -8.30 -1.98
CA PRO A 325 -20.25 -8.37 -1.35
C PRO A 325 -19.99 -9.77 -0.80
N VAL A 326 -18.84 -10.33 -1.17
CA VAL A 326 -18.37 -11.63 -0.70
C VAL A 326 -16.90 -11.53 -0.34
N PHE A 327 -16.52 -12.09 0.80
CA PHE A 327 -15.13 -12.22 1.22
C PHE A 327 -14.83 -13.67 1.59
N SER A 328 -13.67 -14.15 1.15
CA SER A 328 -13.15 -15.47 1.50
C SER A 328 -11.63 -15.42 1.62
N VAL A 329 -11.09 -16.06 2.66
CA VAL A 329 -9.65 -16.16 2.91
C VAL A 329 -9.30 -17.52 3.48
N GLY A 330 -8.13 -18.04 3.08
CA GLY A 330 -7.58 -19.27 3.63
C GLY A 330 -8.42 -20.50 3.27
N ASP A 331 -8.31 -21.55 4.09
CA ASP A 331 -9.07 -22.78 3.92
C ASP A 331 -10.09 -22.92 5.05
N THR A 332 -11.37 -23.01 4.68
CA THR A 332 -12.50 -23.18 5.61
C THR A 332 -13.15 -24.56 5.53
N THR A 333 -12.52 -25.46 4.75
CA THR A 333 -13.02 -26.79 4.39
C THR A 333 -11.99 -27.91 4.62
N ALA A 334 -10.80 -27.59 5.13
CA ALA A 334 -9.79 -28.59 5.45
C ALA A 334 -10.32 -29.65 6.45
N PRO A 335 -9.86 -30.91 6.40
CA PRO A 335 -10.41 -32.01 7.20
C PRO A 335 -10.40 -31.78 8.73
N ASP A 336 -9.44 -31.00 9.24
CA ASP A 336 -9.28 -30.69 10.67
C ASP A 336 -9.76 -29.27 11.02
N CYS A 337 -10.47 -28.64 10.10
CA CYS A 337 -10.93 -27.27 10.23
C CYS A 337 -12.27 -27.22 10.98
N GLU A 338 -12.30 -26.56 12.13
CA GLU A 338 -13.51 -26.39 12.91
C GLU A 338 -14.07 -24.97 12.74
N PRO A 339 -15.39 -24.79 12.58
CA PRO A 339 -16.02 -23.48 12.63
C PRO A 339 -16.02 -22.98 14.07
N VAL A 340 -15.17 -22.02 14.38
CA VAL A 340 -15.13 -21.36 15.70
C VAL A 340 -16.22 -20.30 15.82
N ILE A 341 -16.67 -19.76 14.69
CA ILE A 341 -17.75 -18.78 14.61
C ILE A 341 -18.62 -19.10 13.41
N GLN A 342 -19.93 -19.10 13.64
CA GLN A 342 -20.91 -19.20 12.58
C GLN A 342 -22.13 -18.35 12.96
N GLN A 343 -22.39 -17.30 12.17
CA GLN A 343 -23.46 -16.35 12.39
C GLN A 343 -24.23 -16.13 11.10
N TYR A 344 -25.55 -16.22 11.17
CA TYR A 344 -26.46 -15.91 10.07
C TYR A 344 -27.56 -14.98 10.55
N ASP A 345 -27.68 -13.81 9.93
CA ASP A 345 -28.78 -12.89 10.14
C ASP A 345 -29.81 -13.07 9.02
N GLY A 346 -30.94 -13.70 9.35
CA GLY A 346 -32.01 -13.96 8.38
C GLY A 346 -32.79 -12.72 7.93
N VAL A 347 -32.70 -11.61 8.66
CA VAL A 347 -33.34 -10.33 8.33
C VAL A 347 -32.46 -9.52 7.40
N ARG A 348 -31.18 -9.35 7.75
CA ARG A 348 -30.20 -8.62 6.94
C ARG A 348 -29.62 -9.46 5.80
N LYS A 349 -29.86 -10.77 5.79
CA LYS A 349 -29.28 -11.74 4.84
C LYS A 349 -27.76 -11.75 4.83
N THR A 350 -27.14 -11.55 5.99
CA THR A 350 -25.68 -11.60 6.14
C THR A 350 -25.25 -12.92 6.74
N TYR A 351 -24.07 -13.40 6.34
CA TYR A 351 -23.49 -14.63 6.86
C TYR A 351 -22.00 -14.46 7.13
N LYS A 352 -21.56 -15.04 8.24
CA LYS A 352 -20.18 -15.02 8.69
C LYS A 352 -19.78 -16.38 9.23
N LYS A 353 -18.63 -16.87 8.75
CA LYS A 353 -17.96 -18.06 9.26
C LYS A 353 -16.48 -17.75 9.47
N VAL A 354 -15.96 -18.07 10.64
CA VAL A 354 -14.51 -18.07 10.92
C VAL A 354 -14.13 -19.48 11.34
N SER A 355 -13.06 -19.99 10.75
CA SER A 355 -12.63 -21.37 10.94
C SER A 355 -11.19 -21.42 11.45
N ALA A 356 -10.90 -22.44 12.26
CA ALA A 356 -9.61 -22.61 12.90
C ALA A 356 -9.14 -24.07 12.85
N VAL A 357 -7.83 -24.26 12.93
CA VAL A 357 -7.17 -25.55 13.09
C VAL A 357 -6.24 -25.44 14.28
N ALA A 358 -6.34 -26.37 15.24
CA ALA A 358 -5.52 -26.39 16.45
C ALA A 358 -5.47 -25.04 17.20
N GLY A 359 -6.63 -24.38 17.31
CA GLY A 359 -6.78 -23.09 18.01
C GLY A 359 -6.27 -21.86 17.24
N LYS A 360 -5.80 -22.01 15.99
CA LYS A 360 -5.35 -20.89 15.14
C LYS A 360 -6.32 -20.64 14.01
N ILE A 361 -6.63 -19.38 13.73
CA ILE A 361 -7.54 -18.98 12.65
C ILE A 361 -6.89 -19.30 11.30
N THR A 362 -7.57 -20.12 10.48
CA THR A 362 -7.07 -20.60 9.19
C THR A 362 -7.88 -20.11 7.99
N GLY A 363 -9.09 -19.61 8.22
CA GLY A 363 -9.89 -19.07 7.14
C GLY A 363 -11.20 -18.42 7.60
N ALA A 364 -11.81 -17.66 6.70
CA ALA A 364 -13.11 -17.04 6.95
C ALA A 364 -13.91 -16.87 5.66
N ILE A 365 -15.25 -16.88 5.80
CA ILE A 365 -16.22 -16.56 4.75
C ILE A 365 -17.15 -15.48 5.29
N LEU A 366 -17.28 -14.37 4.57
CA LEU A 366 -18.27 -13.33 4.83
C LEU A 366 -19.15 -13.11 3.59
N TYR A 367 -20.45 -12.97 3.81
CA TYR A 367 -21.45 -12.74 2.77
C TYR A 367 -22.37 -11.58 3.16
N GLY A 368 -22.60 -10.67 2.22
CA GLY A 368 -23.43 -9.48 2.40
C GLY A 368 -22.67 -8.38 3.14
N ASP A 369 -22.29 -8.62 4.39
CA ASP A 369 -21.41 -7.74 5.16
C ASP A 369 -19.99 -8.29 5.15
N THR A 370 -19.05 -7.51 4.61
CA THR A 370 -17.64 -7.89 4.44
C THR A 370 -16.67 -6.95 5.16
N ALA A 371 -17.18 -6.08 6.05
CA ALA A 371 -16.38 -5.04 6.70
C ALA A 371 -15.18 -5.60 7.47
N GLU A 372 -15.33 -6.77 8.09
CA GLU A 372 -14.27 -7.43 8.86
C GLU A 372 -13.27 -8.23 8.00
N GLY A 373 -13.43 -8.26 6.67
CA GLY A 373 -12.63 -9.12 5.79
C GLY A 373 -11.13 -8.88 5.91
N ILE A 374 -10.68 -7.62 5.92
CA ILE A 374 -9.25 -7.31 6.02
C ILE A 374 -8.69 -7.69 7.40
N ALA A 375 -9.42 -7.42 8.49
CA ALA A 375 -8.99 -7.82 9.83
C ALA A 375 -8.79 -9.35 9.92
N LEU A 376 -9.73 -10.11 9.35
CA LEU A 376 -9.64 -11.57 9.28
C LEU A 376 -8.50 -12.05 8.38
N LEU A 377 -8.20 -11.35 7.28
CA LEU A 377 -7.02 -11.64 6.45
C LEU A 377 -5.73 -11.52 7.26
N GLU A 378 -5.56 -10.44 8.02
CA GLU A 378 -4.38 -10.23 8.86
C GLU A 378 -4.27 -11.29 9.96
N MET A 379 -5.39 -11.65 10.59
CA MET A 379 -5.42 -12.74 11.57
C MET A 379 -4.97 -14.08 10.97
N VAL A 380 -5.42 -14.42 9.74
CA VAL A 380 -5.00 -15.63 9.03
C VAL A 380 -3.52 -15.58 8.67
N LYS A 381 -3.01 -14.43 8.19
CA LYS A 381 -1.57 -14.26 7.89
C LYS A 381 -0.69 -14.44 9.12
N GLN A 382 -1.14 -13.95 10.28
CA GLN A 382 -0.40 -14.05 11.54
C GLN A 382 -0.55 -15.42 12.22
N GLY A 383 -1.47 -16.27 11.75
CA GLY A 383 -1.83 -17.50 12.45
C GLY A 383 -2.35 -17.23 13.86
N ALA A 384 -3.17 -16.18 14.00
CA ALA A 384 -3.68 -15.68 15.27
C ALA A 384 -4.51 -16.74 16.01
N SER A 385 -4.47 -16.71 17.34
CA SER A 385 -5.24 -17.62 18.19
C SER A 385 -6.73 -17.27 18.17
N VAL A 386 -7.59 -18.26 18.38
CA VAL A 386 -9.05 -18.04 18.47
C VAL A 386 -9.40 -17.12 19.65
N GLU A 387 -8.62 -17.15 20.73
CA GLU A 387 -8.77 -16.26 21.89
C GLU A 387 -8.57 -14.78 21.52
N SER A 388 -7.68 -14.49 20.56
CA SER A 388 -7.46 -13.12 20.05
C SER A 388 -8.70 -12.57 19.35
N TYR A 389 -9.60 -13.45 18.89
CA TYR A 389 -10.88 -13.05 18.34
C TYR A 389 -11.95 -12.86 19.43
N LEU A 390 -11.92 -13.65 20.51
CA LEU A 390 -12.89 -13.59 21.62
C LEU A 390 -12.70 -12.39 22.56
N HIS A 391 -11.52 -11.77 22.54
CA HIS A 391 -11.24 -10.51 23.24
C HIS A 391 -11.18 -9.31 22.27
N PRO A 392 -12.28 -8.89 21.62
CA PRO A 392 -12.40 -7.48 21.28
C PRO A 392 -12.60 -6.75 22.62
N LEU A 393 -11.69 -5.83 22.94
CA LEU A 393 -11.75 -4.94 24.12
C LEU A 393 -13.19 -4.63 24.57
N GLU A 394 -13.42 -4.81 25.88
CA GLU A 394 -14.62 -4.50 26.66
C GLU A 394 -14.93 -2.98 26.69
N SER A 395 -14.97 -2.30 25.55
CA SER A 395 -15.35 -0.88 25.44
C SER A 395 -16.63 -0.68 24.63
N THR A 396 -17.58 -1.60 24.74
CA THR A 396 -18.96 -1.41 24.26
C THR A 396 -19.93 -1.42 25.43
N ALA A 397 -19.98 -0.32 26.15
CA ALA A 397 -21.17 0.11 26.85
C ALA A 397 -21.49 1.55 26.46
N THR A 398 -22.73 1.75 26.02
CA THR A 398 -23.43 3.01 25.76
C THR A 398 -22.96 3.85 24.58
N LEU A 399 -23.66 3.73 23.45
CA LEU A 399 -24.09 4.92 22.71
C LEU A 399 -25.55 4.77 22.29
N SER A 400 -26.31 5.77 22.71
CA SER A 400 -27.70 6.05 22.42
C SER A 400 -27.96 6.16 20.92
N GLU A 401 -29.13 5.68 20.50
CA GLU A 401 -29.76 5.94 19.22
C GLU A 401 -29.81 7.45 18.94
N GLN A 402 -28.99 7.95 18.02
CA GLN A 402 -29.33 9.13 17.23
C GLN A 402 -28.41 9.28 16.01
N GLN A 403 -29.05 9.41 14.84
CA GLN A 403 -28.56 9.86 13.53
C GLN A 403 -27.95 8.81 12.58
N SER A 404 -28.81 8.36 11.67
CA SER A 404 -28.64 8.07 10.24
C SER A 404 -27.21 8.06 9.61
N GLN A 405 -26.28 7.26 10.10
CA GLN A 405 -25.02 6.94 9.39
C GLN A 405 -25.03 5.47 8.96
N SER A 406 -24.50 5.16 7.77
CA SER A 406 -24.47 3.78 7.30
C SER A 406 -23.48 2.94 8.15
N PRO A 407 -23.73 1.63 8.38
CA PRO A 407 -22.81 0.77 9.14
C PRO A 407 -21.36 0.80 8.64
N THR A 408 -21.19 0.96 7.33
CA THR A 408 -19.89 1.10 6.66
C THR A 408 -19.15 2.38 7.08
N ASP A 409 -19.87 3.50 7.29
CA ASP A 409 -19.24 4.77 7.69
C ASP A 409 -18.73 4.73 9.13
N ILE A 410 -19.47 4.07 10.03
CA ILE A 410 -19.06 3.86 11.43
C ILE A 410 -17.86 2.90 11.52
N ALA A 411 -17.86 1.81 10.74
CA ALA A 411 -16.75 0.87 10.69
C ALA A 411 -15.49 1.51 10.06
N THR A 412 -15.66 2.31 9.00
CA THR A 412 -14.57 3.01 8.30
C THR A 412 -13.93 4.09 9.18
N ALA A 413 -14.72 4.83 9.95
CA ALA A 413 -14.21 5.77 10.94
C ALA A 413 -13.32 5.08 11.99
N LYS A 414 -13.66 3.84 12.39
CA LYS A 414 -12.93 3.05 13.39
C LYS A 414 -11.68 2.31 12.88
N LEU A 415 -11.45 2.24 11.56
CA LEU A 415 -10.23 1.63 11.02
C LEU A 415 -8.99 2.41 11.50
N GLU A 416 -7.94 1.71 11.92
CA GLU A 416 -6.64 2.33 12.21
C GLU A 416 -6.04 2.92 10.93
N HIS A 417 -5.21 3.97 11.08
CA HIS A 417 -4.58 4.63 9.93
C HIS A 417 -3.66 3.70 9.12
N THR A 418 -3.01 2.74 9.78
CA THR A 418 -2.15 1.71 9.15
C THR A 418 -2.95 0.57 8.51
N ALA A 419 -4.26 0.48 8.76
CA ALA A 419 -5.08 -0.59 8.22
C ALA A 419 -5.06 -0.56 6.69
N THR A 420 -4.78 -1.72 6.09
CA THR A 420 -4.80 -1.87 4.62
C THR A 420 -6.24 -1.70 4.13
N VAL A 421 -6.48 -0.75 3.24
CA VAL A 421 -7.78 -0.55 2.60
C VAL A 421 -7.82 -1.22 1.23
N CYS A 422 -6.76 -1.06 0.42
CA CYS A 422 -6.64 -1.74 -0.88
C CYS A 422 -5.52 -2.77 -0.83
N ALA A 423 -5.85 -4.04 -0.65
CA ALA A 423 -4.85 -5.10 -0.59
C ALA A 423 -4.23 -5.45 -1.96
N CYS A 424 -4.86 -5.13 -3.10
CA CYS A 424 -4.24 -5.32 -4.42
C CYS A 424 -3.03 -4.40 -4.68
N ASN A 425 -3.10 -3.16 -4.21
CA ASN A 425 -2.07 -2.14 -4.39
C ASN A 425 -1.33 -1.82 -3.09
N ALA A 426 -1.62 -2.55 -2.00
CA ALA A 426 -1.10 -2.33 -0.65
C ALA A 426 -1.30 -0.88 -0.14
N VAL A 427 -2.49 -0.30 -0.35
CA VAL A 427 -2.82 1.08 0.08
C VAL A 427 -3.53 1.06 1.43
N THR A 428 -3.12 1.92 2.36
CA THR A 428 -3.70 2.04 3.72
C THR A 428 -4.73 3.17 3.83
N LYS A 429 -5.48 3.20 4.93
CA LYS A 429 -6.40 4.31 5.26
C LYS A 429 -5.68 5.66 5.32
N ALA A 430 -4.47 5.68 5.92
CA ALA A 430 -3.63 6.87 5.98
C ALA A 430 -3.34 7.43 4.59
N THR A 431 -2.87 6.58 3.67
CA THR A 431 -2.57 7.01 2.29
C THR A 431 -3.78 7.62 1.60
N ILE A 432 -4.98 7.03 1.77
CA ILE A 432 -6.21 7.57 1.17
C ILE A 432 -6.60 8.92 1.77
N LEU A 433 -6.64 9.04 3.10
CA LEU A 433 -7.00 10.29 3.76
C LEU A 433 -5.99 11.41 3.47
N GLN A 434 -4.70 11.06 3.48
CA GLN A 434 -3.64 11.99 3.10
C GLN A 434 -3.83 12.49 1.67
N SER A 435 -4.04 11.60 0.70
CA SER A 435 -4.28 12.04 -0.68
C SER A 435 -5.54 12.89 -0.83
N ILE A 436 -6.64 12.56 -0.13
CA ILE A 436 -7.86 13.38 -0.10
C ILE A 436 -7.56 14.80 0.38
N GLN A 437 -6.79 14.93 1.47
CA GLN A 437 -6.46 16.22 2.04
C GLN A 437 -5.45 16.99 1.19
N THR A 438 -4.35 16.35 0.78
CA THR A 438 -3.24 16.98 0.04
C THR A 438 -3.65 17.45 -1.35
N HIS A 439 -4.50 16.69 -2.05
CA HIS A 439 -4.90 17.01 -3.43
C HIS A 439 -6.35 17.48 -3.52
N GLY A 440 -7.03 17.70 -2.38
CA GLY A 440 -8.42 18.16 -2.34
C GLY A 440 -9.40 17.20 -3.01
N LEU A 441 -9.13 15.88 -2.98
CA LEU A 441 -9.90 14.88 -3.71
C LEU A 441 -11.29 14.73 -3.10
N GLN A 442 -12.33 14.94 -3.90
CA GLN A 442 -13.73 14.92 -3.46
C GLN A 442 -14.46 13.66 -3.88
N THR A 443 -13.82 12.79 -4.67
CA THR A 443 -14.44 11.57 -5.19
C THR A 443 -13.53 10.36 -5.03
N ALA A 444 -14.13 9.17 -5.00
CA ALA A 444 -13.35 7.94 -4.98
C ALA A 444 -12.55 7.72 -6.28
N ASP A 445 -12.99 8.32 -7.40
CA ASP A 445 -12.27 8.24 -8.68
C ASP A 445 -10.97 9.06 -8.65
N GLU A 446 -11.03 10.25 -8.04
CA GLU A 446 -9.85 11.08 -7.80
C GLU A 446 -8.87 10.39 -6.83
N VAL A 447 -9.37 9.79 -5.74
CA VAL A 447 -8.53 8.97 -4.84
C VAL A 447 -7.87 7.81 -5.58
N GLN A 448 -8.62 7.14 -6.47
CA GLN A 448 -8.09 6.05 -7.28
C GLN A 448 -6.96 6.53 -8.19
N GLN A 449 -7.08 7.68 -8.82
CA GLN A 449 -6.03 8.23 -9.71
C GLN A 449 -4.72 8.50 -8.95
N HIS A 450 -4.80 9.01 -7.71
CA HIS A 450 -3.62 9.37 -6.92
C HIS A 450 -3.01 8.20 -6.12
N THR A 451 -3.83 7.27 -5.63
CA THR A 451 -3.37 6.19 -4.73
C THR A 451 -3.37 4.81 -5.37
N GLN A 452 -4.00 4.64 -6.53
CA GLN A 452 -4.33 3.34 -7.14
C GLN A 452 -5.30 2.49 -6.31
N ALA A 453 -5.80 2.96 -5.17
CA ALA A 453 -6.87 2.28 -4.45
C ALA A 453 -8.11 2.17 -5.35
N SER A 454 -8.76 1.01 -5.38
CA SER A 454 -9.88 0.68 -6.27
C SER A 454 -9.54 0.54 -7.76
N GLY A 455 -8.32 0.87 -8.20
CA GLY A 455 -7.91 0.83 -9.61
C GLY A 455 -7.71 -0.57 -10.19
N SER A 456 -7.64 -1.61 -9.35
CA SER A 456 -7.47 -3.00 -9.79
C SER A 456 -8.77 -3.80 -9.72
N CYS A 457 -9.11 -4.40 -8.57
CA CYS A 457 -10.32 -5.21 -8.45
C CYS A 457 -11.58 -4.42 -8.08
N GLY A 458 -11.45 -3.15 -7.69
CA GLY A 458 -12.55 -2.30 -7.21
C GLY A 458 -13.15 -2.69 -5.85
N GLY A 459 -12.70 -3.79 -5.22
CA GLY A 459 -13.31 -4.33 -3.99
C GLY A 459 -13.28 -3.39 -2.78
N CYS A 460 -12.27 -2.52 -2.70
CA CYS A 460 -12.15 -1.52 -1.64
C CYS A 460 -12.93 -0.23 -1.89
N ARG A 461 -13.58 -0.08 -3.06
CA ARG A 461 -14.27 1.17 -3.45
C ARG A 461 -15.29 1.68 -2.42
N PRO A 462 -16.16 0.83 -1.82
CA PRO A 462 -17.11 1.33 -0.81
C PRO A 462 -16.42 1.93 0.41
N ILE A 463 -15.27 1.38 0.81
CA ILE A 463 -14.46 1.92 1.92
C ILE A 463 -13.82 3.24 1.51
N VAL A 464 -13.30 3.34 0.28
CA VAL A 464 -12.76 4.59 -0.27
C VAL A 464 -13.84 5.69 -0.35
N GLU A 465 -15.03 5.39 -0.88
CA GLU A 465 -16.16 6.32 -0.93
C GLU A 465 -16.63 6.74 0.46
N SER A 466 -16.56 5.83 1.44
CA SER A 466 -16.83 6.15 2.84
C SER A 466 -15.76 7.07 3.42
N LEU A 467 -14.47 6.85 3.17
CA LEU A 467 -13.38 7.73 3.58
C LEU A 467 -13.48 9.13 2.96
N VAL A 468 -13.85 9.21 1.68
CA VAL A 468 -14.11 10.48 0.99
C VAL A 468 -15.29 11.22 1.63
N ARG A 469 -16.44 10.55 1.84
CA ARG A 469 -17.59 11.17 2.51
C ARG A 469 -17.27 11.59 3.95
N TYR A 470 -16.53 10.76 4.67
CA TYR A 470 -16.05 11.06 6.02
C TYR A 470 -15.18 12.33 6.02
N SER A 471 -14.28 12.47 5.05
CA SER A 471 -13.44 13.66 4.90
C SER A 471 -14.23 14.90 4.46
N LEU A 472 -15.18 14.76 3.54
CA LEU A 472 -15.99 15.87 3.00
C LEU A 472 -17.08 16.36 3.96
N ALA A 473 -17.62 15.48 4.80
CA ALA A 473 -18.54 15.88 5.87
C ALA A 473 -17.86 16.80 6.90
N GLY A 474 -16.53 16.75 6.98
CA GLY A 474 -15.72 17.75 7.71
C GLY A 474 -15.55 19.10 7.00
N ASN A 475 -15.96 19.25 5.73
CA ASN A 475 -15.59 20.36 4.83
C ASN A 475 -16.78 21.24 4.33
N GLN A 476 -17.99 21.16 4.91
CA GLN A 476 -19.06 22.12 4.58
C GLN A 476 -18.79 23.50 5.20
N GLY A 477 -17.94 24.29 4.53
CA GLY A 477 -17.59 25.66 4.90
C GLY A 477 -16.82 26.38 3.79
N GLN A 478 -17.54 26.79 2.73
CA GLN A 478 -17.21 27.81 1.72
C GLN A 478 -16.22 27.48 0.56
N THR A 479 -16.69 27.80 -0.65
CA THR A 479 -16.06 27.69 -1.98
C THR A 479 -15.57 29.06 -2.50
N ASP A 480 -14.32 29.10 -3.00
CA ASP A 480 -13.71 29.79 -4.19
C ASP A 480 -14.13 31.22 -4.66
N PRO A 481 -13.28 32.05 -5.36
CA PRO A 481 -12.39 31.62 -6.47
C PRO A 481 -11.06 32.40 -6.80
N THR A 482 -10.25 31.77 -7.67
CA THR A 482 -9.31 32.31 -8.71
C THR A 482 -7.92 32.86 -8.31
N THR A 483 -6.84 32.23 -8.80
CA THR A 483 -6.06 32.61 -10.00
C THR A 483 -4.86 31.66 -10.22
N ALA A 484 -4.55 31.40 -11.49
CA ALA A 484 -3.50 30.49 -11.95
C ALA A 484 -2.10 31.11 -11.84
N ILE A 485 -1.08 30.36 -11.38
CA ILE A 485 0.35 30.60 -11.66
C ILE A 485 1.11 29.26 -11.69
N ASP A 486 2.06 29.19 -12.64
CA ASP A 486 3.09 28.17 -12.96
C ASP A 486 3.92 27.60 -11.78
N PRO A 487 4.65 26.48 -11.97
CA PRO A 487 5.11 25.63 -10.86
C PRO A 487 6.31 26.23 -10.12
N PRO A 488 6.37 26.17 -8.77
CA PRO A 488 7.60 26.43 -8.05
C PRO A 488 8.22 25.18 -7.42
N LEU A 489 9.56 25.20 -7.39
CA LEU A 489 10.43 24.42 -6.51
C LEU A 489 9.84 24.37 -5.08
N ILE A 490 9.94 23.21 -4.43
CA ILE A 490 9.65 23.07 -3.00
C ILE A 490 10.76 23.82 -2.24
N THR A 491 10.50 25.10 -1.98
CA THR A 491 11.19 25.93 -1.00
C THR A 491 10.10 26.51 -0.12
N GLU A 492 9.75 25.78 0.94
CA GLU A 492 9.24 26.26 2.23
C GLU A 492 8.31 25.20 2.88
N LEU A 493 8.61 24.90 4.15
CA LEU A 493 7.83 24.02 5.03
C LEU A 493 6.45 24.64 5.29
N PRO A 494 5.40 23.85 5.59
CA PRO A 494 4.06 24.37 5.81
C PRO A 494 4.05 25.40 6.95
N GLU A 495 3.63 26.62 6.66
CA GLU A 495 3.53 27.70 7.64
C GLU A 495 2.47 27.38 8.70
N TYR A 496 2.87 27.53 9.97
CA TYR A 496 1.96 27.67 11.10
C TYR A 496 0.98 28.82 10.80
N PRO A 497 -0.32 28.76 11.15
CA PRO A 497 -1.20 29.91 10.99
C PRO A 497 -0.66 31.08 11.83
N ASP A 498 0.07 31.99 11.20
CA ASP A 498 0.80 33.09 11.82
C ASP A 498 -0.13 34.25 12.20
N THR A 499 -1.18 33.90 12.95
CA THR A 499 -2.26 34.81 13.36
C THR A 499 -2.46 34.80 14.86
N VAL A 500 -1.80 33.89 15.58
CA VAL A 500 -1.86 33.77 17.04
C VAL A 500 -0.69 34.54 17.65
N PRO A 501 -0.95 35.64 18.37
CA PRO A 501 0.11 36.34 19.07
C PRO A 501 0.73 35.47 20.16
N ILE A 502 2.01 35.66 20.44
CA ILE A 502 2.78 34.93 21.47
C ILE A 502 2.04 34.90 22.81
N CYS A 503 1.35 35.99 23.14
CA CYS A 503 0.62 36.20 24.37
C CYS A 503 -0.39 37.34 24.17
N LEU A 504 -1.41 37.40 25.01
CA LEU A 504 -2.39 38.51 25.04
C LEU A 504 -1.75 39.91 25.26
N SER A 505 -0.52 39.96 25.77
CA SER A 505 0.24 41.20 25.99
C SER A 505 0.98 41.71 24.75
N THR A 506 0.93 41.03 23.60
CA THR A 506 1.55 41.49 22.35
C THR A 506 0.68 41.16 21.14
N SER A 507 0.81 41.92 20.06
CA SER A 507 0.24 41.55 18.76
C SER A 507 1.21 40.76 17.89
N LEU A 508 2.46 40.57 18.34
CA LEU A 508 3.47 39.82 17.61
C LEU A 508 3.22 38.32 17.71
N THR A 509 3.31 37.65 16.56
CA THR A 509 3.32 36.20 16.44
C THR A 509 4.75 35.67 16.58
N HIS A 510 4.92 34.35 16.70
CA HIS A 510 6.25 33.75 16.81
C HIS A 510 7.08 33.95 15.54
N THR A 511 6.48 33.87 14.35
CA THR A 511 7.18 34.05 13.06
C THR A 511 7.61 35.51 12.87
N ALA A 512 6.70 36.47 13.08
CA ALA A 512 7.02 37.90 13.00
C ALA A 512 8.14 38.31 13.97
N LEU A 513 8.20 37.70 15.16
CA LEU A 513 9.28 37.95 16.12
C LEU A 513 10.62 37.34 15.65
N LYS A 514 10.63 36.11 15.10
CA LYS A 514 11.83 35.47 14.55
C LYS A 514 12.43 36.32 13.41
N GLU A 515 11.59 36.82 12.49
CA GLU A 515 12.01 37.68 11.38
C GLU A 515 12.62 39.01 11.86
N GLN A 516 11.97 39.70 12.80
CA GLN A 516 12.46 40.98 13.32
C GLN A 516 13.79 40.86 14.07
N ILE A 517 14.02 39.73 14.75
CA ILE A 517 15.29 39.43 15.41
C ILE A 517 16.37 39.10 14.37
N LYS A 518 16.03 38.34 13.31
CA LYS A 518 16.94 37.99 12.20
C LYS A 518 17.39 39.22 11.40
N ASP A 519 16.52 40.21 11.23
CA ASP A 519 16.79 41.47 10.52
C ASP A 519 17.62 42.50 11.35
N ASN A 520 18.20 42.09 12.48
CA ASN A 520 19.10 42.89 13.32
C ASN A 520 18.51 44.19 13.90
N ILE A 521 17.18 44.32 13.96
CA ILE A 521 16.54 45.53 14.52
C ILE A 521 16.80 45.60 16.05
N TRP A 522 17.02 44.46 16.73
CA TRP A 522 17.02 44.36 18.20
C TRP A 522 18.41 44.04 18.76
N ASN A 523 19.33 45.02 18.74
CA ASN A 523 20.60 44.91 19.45
C ASN A 523 20.41 45.14 20.95
N ASN A 524 20.26 44.07 21.74
CA ASN A 524 20.41 43.97 23.21
C ASN A 524 19.84 45.11 24.10
N ASN A 525 18.96 45.98 23.60
CA ASN A 525 18.51 47.16 24.30
C ASN A 525 17.06 46.97 24.77
N PRO A 526 16.82 46.75 26.08
CA PRO A 526 15.49 46.42 26.60
C PRO A 526 14.46 47.54 26.38
N GLU A 527 14.88 48.78 26.14
CA GLU A 527 13.97 49.90 25.81
C GLU A 527 13.29 49.74 24.43
N MET A 528 13.86 48.93 23.53
CA MET A 528 13.28 48.67 22.20
C MET A 528 12.15 47.63 22.19
N ILE A 529 11.92 46.94 23.32
CA ILE A 529 10.84 45.95 23.47
C ILE A 529 9.48 46.65 23.75
N SER A 530 9.55 47.84 24.35
CA SER A 530 8.41 48.65 24.81
C SER A 530 7.31 48.93 23.76
N PRO A 531 7.61 49.24 22.49
CA PRO A 531 6.59 49.61 21.50
C PRO A 531 5.68 48.46 21.05
N PHE A 532 6.07 47.21 21.32
CA PHE A 532 5.40 46.01 20.81
C PHE A 532 4.64 45.22 21.88
N MET A 533 4.67 45.73 23.12
CA MET A 533 3.87 45.23 24.24
C MET A 533 2.61 46.07 24.34
N LEU A 534 1.45 45.42 24.24
CA LEU A 534 0.14 46.05 24.30
C LEU A 534 -0.10 46.68 25.69
N HIS A 535 0.29 45.98 26.77
CA HIS A 535 0.23 46.47 28.15
C HIS A 535 1.34 45.87 29.04
N ASP A 536 1.84 46.69 29.97
CA ASP A 536 2.86 46.46 31.01
C ASP A 536 4.21 45.88 30.54
N HIS A 537 5.31 46.55 30.87
CA HIS A 537 6.67 46.23 30.40
C HIS A 537 7.27 44.94 30.98
N ASP A 538 6.48 44.09 31.66
CA ASP A 538 6.98 43.02 32.53
C ASP A 538 6.28 41.66 32.36
N CYS A 539 5.70 41.36 31.18
CA CYS A 539 5.17 40.02 30.90
C CYS A 539 6.30 38.98 30.79
N SER A 540 6.32 38.02 31.71
CA SER A 540 7.33 36.97 31.78
C SER A 540 7.33 36.06 30.54
N THR A 541 6.15 35.74 29.97
CA THR A 541 6.03 34.90 28.78
C THR A 541 6.69 35.56 27.57
N CYS A 542 6.32 36.80 27.24
CA CYS A 542 6.91 37.53 26.11
C CYS A 542 8.42 37.70 26.26
N ARG A 543 8.89 38.07 27.47
CA ARG A 543 10.32 38.27 27.73
C ARG A 543 11.12 36.97 27.55
N THR A 544 10.60 35.84 28.03
CA THR A 544 11.29 34.55 27.91
C THR A 544 11.31 34.06 26.45
N THR A 545 10.22 34.24 25.70
CA THR A 545 10.16 33.96 24.25
C THR A 545 11.18 34.79 23.46
N ILE A 546 11.28 36.09 23.75
CA ILE A 546 12.26 36.99 23.10
C ILE A 546 13.68 36.53 23.40
N HIS A 547 14.00 36.22 24.66
CA HIS A 547 15.33 35.74 25.04
C HIS A 547 15.70 34.41 24.38
N TYR A 548 14.75 33.48 24.24
CA TYR A 548 14.97 32.22 23.53
C TYR A 548 15.35 32.47 22.06
N TYR A 549 14.57 33.28 21.34
CA TYR A 549 14.87 33.57 19.92
C TYR A 549 16.11 34.44 19.72
N GLN A 550 16.40 35.37 20.63
CA GLN A 550 17.68 36.10 20.61
C GLN A 550 18.87 35.16 20.77
N HIS A 551 18.76 34.14 21.62
CA HIS A 551 19.80 33.12 21.76
C HIS A 551 19.93 32.23 20.51
N LEU A 552 18.81 31.86 19.88
CA LEU A 552 18.81 31.07 18.64
C LEU A 552 19.54 31.77 17.48
N TYR A 553 19.45 33.10 17.39
CA TYR A 553 19.98 33.88 16.26
C TYR A 553 21.21 34.76 16.57
N SER A 554 21.69 34.86 17.82
CA SER A 554 22.85 35.69 18.21
C SER A 554 23.99 34.90 18.84
N ALA A 555 25.16 34.94 18.21
CA ALA A 555 26.36 34.19 18.62
C ALA A 555 27.01 34.68 19.94
N ASN A 556 26.63 35.85 20.49
CA ASN A 556 27.26 36.47 21.67
C ASN A 556 26.35 36.55 22.92
N ALA A 557 25.20 35.87 22.93
CA ALA A 557 24.19 36.00 23.99
C ALA A 557 24.43 35.11 25.24
N VAL A 558 25.59 34.47 25.38
CA VAL A 558 25.87 33.49 26.45
C VAL A 558 25.98 34.13 27.84
N ALA A 559 26.28 35.42 27.94
CA ALA A 559 26.70 36.04 29.21
C ALA A 559 25.57 36.49 30.17
N GLN A 560 24.27 36.34 29.86
CA GLN A 560 23.16 36.86 30.70
C GLN A 560 22.08 35.84 31.10
N LEU A 561 22.30 34.55 30.83
CA LEU A 561 21.26 33.51 30.91
C LEU A 561 21.00 32.92 32.30
N ASP A 562 21.87 33.14 33.29
CA ASP A 562 21.70 32.57 34.64
C ASP A 562 20.43 33.06 35.37
N THR A 563 19.78 34.10 34.84
CA THR A 563 18.56 34.68 35.41
C THR A 563 17.25 34.05 34.91
N TYR A 564 17.27 33.31 33.79
CA TYR A 564 16.06 32.75 33.16
C TYR A 564 16.25 31.26 32.85
N ARG A 565 15.56 30.36 33.57
CA ARG A 565 15.62 28.90 33.34
C ARG A 565 14.92 28.54 32.02
N LEU A 566 15.67 28.42 30.93
CA LEU A 566 15.15 27.95 29.64
C LEU A 566 14.95 26.41 29.63
N PRO A 567 14.06 25.89 28.78
CA PRO A 567 13.88 24.44 28.61
C PRO A 567 15.10 23.76 27.95
N TYR A 568 15.38 22.52 28.33
CA TYR A 568 16.52 21.72 27.86
C TYR A 568 16.12 20.26 27.66
N ALA A 569 17.00 19.45 27.03
CA ALA A 569 16.80 18.02 26.91
C ALA A 569 17.14 17.29 28.22
N GLN A 570 16.29 16.35 28.63
CA GLN A 570 16.49 15.49 29.80
C GLN A 570 16.68 14.04 29.36
N LEU A 571 17.77 13.43 29.83
CA LEU A 571 18.08 12.04 29.51
C LEU A 571 17.56 11.09 30.58
N LEU A 572 16.71 10.14 30.18
CA LEU A 572 16.12 9.10 31.01
C LEU A 572 16.83 7.77 30.73
N LEU A 573 17.72 7.37 31.63
CA LEU A 573 18.46 6.11 31.56
C LEU A 573 17.92 5.10 32.56
N ASP A 574 17.88 3.82 32.17
CA ASP A 574 17.61 2.73 33.10
C ASP A 574 18.69 2.67 34.20
N ARG A 575 18.30 2.38 35.45
CA ARG A 575 19.25 2.19 36.56
C ARG A 575 20.16 0.98 36.34
N ASN A 576 19.72 -0.03 35.60
CA ASN A 576 20.54 -1.22 35.26
C ASN A 576 21.62 -0.92 34.20
N LEU A 577 21.45 0.15 33.41
CA LEU A 577 22.46 0.68 32.48
C LEU A 577 23.66 1.30 33.23
N LEU A 578 23.52 1.57 34.53
CA LEU A 578 24.54 2.18 35.39
C LEU A 578 25.27 1.17 36.29
N SER A 579 24.84 -0.09 36.35
CA SER A 579 25.52 -1.16 37.10
C SER A 579 26.31 -2.05 36.14
N SER A 580 27.59 -2.27 36.44
CA SER A 580 28.56 -2.98 35.57
C SER A 580 28.21 -4.45 35.27
N ASP A 581 27.21 -5.02 35.94
CA ASP A 581 27.05 -6.46 36.07
C ASP A 581 25.83 -7.04 35.32
N ALA A 582 25.10 -6.21 34.55
CA ALA A 582 23.84 -6.62 33.91
C ALA A 582 23.89 -6.68 32.37
N ILE A 583 25.03 -6.95 31.75
CA ILE A 583 25.15 -7.02 30.28
C ILE A 583 25.72 -8.37 29.85
N GLY A 584 24.88 -9.16 29.17
CA GLY A 584 25.27 -10.43 28.54
C GLY A 584 26.30 -10.23 27.43
N GLN A 585 27.14 -11.24 27.22
CA GLN A 585 28.35 -11.30 26.38
C GLN A 585 28.20 -11.06 24.86
N GLN A 586 27.32 -10.17 24.38
CA GLN A 586 27.17 -9.87 22.94
C GLN A 586 27.36 -8.40 22.53
N VAL A 587 27.68 -7.50 23.45
CA VAL A 587 28.20 -6.16 23.11
C VAL A 587 29.65 -6.11 23.58
N THR A 588 30.60 -6.30 22.68
CA THR A 588 32.04 -6.35 23.01
C THR A 588 32.64 -5.00 23.45
N ASP A 589 31.83 -3.94 23.62
CA ASP A 589 32.29 -2.57 23.94
C ASP A 589 31.32 -1.77 24.84
N SER A 590 30.61 -2.42 25.78
CA SER A 590 29.56 -1.76 26.59
C SER A 590 30.03 -0.54 27.39
N ASN A 591 31.31 -0.50 27.81
CA ASN A 591 31.88 0.66 28.51
C ASN A 591 32.07 1.88 27.60
N ASP A 592 32.31 1.66 26.30
CA ASP A 592 32.52 2.74 25.33
C ASP A 592 31.19 3.43 24.96
N VAL A 593 30.12 2.64 24.75
CA VAL A 593 28.76 3.15 24.50
C VAL A 593 28.28 4.04 25.65
N ILE A 594 28.45 3.61 26.91
CA ILE A 594 28.05 4.39 28.08
C ILE A 594 28.88 5.67 28.21
N HIS A 595 30.18 5.61 27.90
CA HIS A 595 31.04 6.79 27.91
C HIS A 595 30.60 7.82 26.87
N GLN A 596 30.31 7.39 25.64
CA GLN A 596 29.82 8.27 24.57
C GLN A 596 28.47 8.93 24.93
N ILE A 597 27.52 8.18 25.50
CA ILE A 597 26.23 8.72 25.94
C ILE A 597 26.41 9.76 27.06
N ARG A 598 27.30 9.51 28.04
CA ARG A 598 27.58 10.49 29.12
C ARG A 598 28.27 11.76 28.61
N GLN A 599 29.18 11.61 27.64
CA GLN A 599 29.82 12.77 27.01
C GLN A 599 28.77 13.61 26.26
N TRP A 600 27.88 12.95 25.52
CA TRP A 600 26.78 13.60 24.79
C TRP A 600 25.74 14.27 25.70
N GLN A 601 25.44 13.68 26.87
CA GLN A 601 24.53 14.28 27.85
C GLN A 601 24.91 15.72 28.21
N SER A 602 26.21 15.97 28.42
CA SER A 602 26.71 17.31 28.75
C SER A 602 26.49 18.34 27.63
N THR A 603 26.38 17.88 26.37
CA THR A 603 26.11 18.71 25.19
C THR A 603 24.63 19.09 25.11
N ILE A 604 23.72 18.11 25.20
CA ILE A 604 22.28 18.37 25.07
C ILE A 604 21.68 19.09 26.29
N GLU A 605 22.28 18.98 27.48
CA GLU A 605 21.86 19.74 28.67
C GLU A 605 22.19 21.24 28.58
N GLN A 606 23.13 21.63 27.70
CA GLN A 606 23.51 23.02 27.46
C GLN A 606 22.80 23.62 26.23
N MET A 607 22.00 22.83 25.53
CA MET A 607 21.28 23.21 24.32
C MET A 607 19.89 23.74 24.68
N PRO A 608 19.61 25.06 24.55
CA PRO A 608 18.28 25.58 24.83
C PRO A 608 17.30 25.14 23.74
N LEU A 609 16.18 24.57 24.17
CA LEU A 609 15.13 24.02 23.32
C LEU A 609 13.82 24.82 23.44
N PRO A 610 12.94 24.76 22.42
CA PRO A 610 11.63 25.41 22.44
C PRO A 610 10.75 24.94 23.61
N HIS A 611 10.84 23.66 23.97
CA HIS A 611 10.20 23.04 25.12
C HIS A 611 11.15 21.97 25.71
N THR A 612 10.91 21.55 26.95
CA THR A 612 11.67 20.44 27.56
C THR A 612 11.44 19.17 26.76
N VAL A 613 12.51 18.45 26.42
CA VAL A 613 12.48 17.22 25.62
C VAL A 613 12.98 16.06 26.46
N ASN A 614 12.21 14.99 26.60
CA ASN A 614 12.63 13.77 27.28
C ASN A 614 13.18 12.76 26.27
N ILE A 615 14.42 12.33 26.49
CA ILE A 615 15.10 11.33 25.66
C ILE A 615 15.28 10.07 26.50
N ALA A 616 14.71 8.95 26.10
CA ALA A 616 14.92 7.66 26.77
C ALA A 616 15.79 6.73 25.94
N ILE A 617 16.74 6.05 26.61
CA ILE A 617 17.63 5.07 25.97
C ILE A 617 17.50 3.72 26.66
N ALA A 618 17.26 2.67 25.87
CA ALA A 618 17.26 1.28 26.31
C ALA A 618 18.19 0.42 25.44
N LEU A 619 18.96 -0.46 26.10
CA LEU A 619 19.86 -1.43 25.44
C LEU A 619 19.18 -2.74 25.06
N ASP A 620 17.94 -2.94 25.48
CA ASP A 620 17.16 -4.12 25.16
C ASP A 620 15.66 -3.80 25.10
N ILE A 621 14.94 -4.67 24.39
CA ILE A 621 13.49 -4.55 24.12
C ILE A 621 12.61 -4.86 25.34
N TYR A 622 13.20 -5.30 26.45
CA TYR A 622 12.51 -5.62 27.70
C TYR A 622 12.68 -4.54 28.77
N SER A 623 13.39 -3.45 28.44
CA SER A 623 13.66 -2.38 29.38
C SER A 623 12.36 -1.74 29.90
N PRO A 624 12.27 -1.50 31.22
CA PRO A 624 11.12 -0.84 31.85
C PRO A 624 11.05 0.66 31.56
N VAL A 625 12.05 1.23 30.88
CA VAL A 625 12.00 2.63 30.46
C VAL A 625 10.98 2.73 29.33
N SER A 626 9.96 3.59 29.48
CA SER A 626 8.88 3.76 28.49
C SER A 626 9.38 4.50 27.24
N VAL A 627 10.36 3.94 26.52
CA VAL A 627 11.09 4.54 25.40
C VAL A 627 10.15 5.00 24.29
N ARG A 628 9.11 4.23 24.02
CA ARG A 628 8.17 4.48 22.91
C ARG A 628 7.13 5.57 23.18
N VAL A 629 7.16 6.21 24.35
CA VAL A 629 6.26 7.33 24.69
C VAL A 629 7.03 8.55 25.15
N GLN A 630 8.36 8.56 25.06
CA GLN A 630 9.15 9.77 25.29
C GLN A 630 9.24 10.60 24.00
N ASP A 631 9.57 11.89 24.14
CA ASP A 631 9.75 12.80 23.01
C ASP A 631 10.75 12.21 22.01
N ILE A 632 11.85 11.61 22.49
CA ILE A 632 12.76 10.80 21.68
C ILE A 632 13.01 9.46 22.38
N GLY A 633 12.83 8.37 21.65
CA GLY A 633 13.11 7.02 22.10
C GLY A 633 14.29 6.41 21.35
N ILE A 634 15.26 5.85 22.06
CA ILE A 634 16.38 5.12 21.49
C ILE A 634 16.34 3.69 22.04
N LEU A 635 16.25 2.72 21.15
CA LEU A 635 16.13 1.31 21.52
C LEU A 635 17.12 0.47 20.71
N TYR A 636 17.96 -0.30 21.39
CA TYR A 636 18.76 -1.30 20.71
C TYR A 636 17.95 -2.59 20.49
N SER A 637 17.86 -3.02 19.23
CA SER A 637 17.24 -4.28 18.81
C SER A 637 18.23 -5.12 17.99
N PRO A 638 17.95 -6.42 17.73
CA PRO A 638 18.81 -7.25 16.88
C PRO A 638 19.00 -6.71 15.45
N ALA A 639 18.17 -5.76 15.01
CA ALA A 639 18.26 -5.11 13.69
C ALA A 639 19.07 -3.80 13.73
N GLY A 640 19.55 -3.35 14.90
CA GLY A 640 20.29 -2.10 15.09
C GLY A 640 19.67 -1.19 16.16
N TRP A 641 20.17 0.04 16.26
CA TRP A 641 19.60 1.09 17.11
C TRP A 641 18.41 1.76 16.41
N GLU A 642 17.22 1.55 16.95
CA GLU A 642 16.00 2.23 16.54
C GLU A 642 15.90 3.59 17.24
N ILE A 643 15.67 4.64 16.46
CA ILE A 643 15.46 6.00 16.94
C ILE A 643 14.04 6.38 16.60
N SER A 644 13.24 6.74 17.59
CA SER A 644 11.88 7.22 17.44
C SER A 644 11.74 8.63 17.99
N ILE A 645 10.80 9.41 17.46
CA ILE A 645 10.59 10.81 17.80
C ILE A 645 9.10 11.14 17.85
N GLY A 646 8.73 12.13 18.66
CA GLY A 646 7.37 12.64 18.78
C GLY A 646 6.45 11.82 19.70
N GLY A 647 7.00 11.18 20.74
CA GLY A 647 6.17 10.54 21.78
C GLY A 647 5.78 11.51 22.89
N CYS A 648 4.70 11.21 23.59
CA CYS A 648 4.26 11.97 24.77
C CYS A 648 3.76 10.99 25.85
N ALA A 649 4.39 11.02 27.02
CA ALA A 649 4.06 10.16 28.15
C ALA A 649 2.94 10.74 29.04
N THR A 650 2.51 11.97 28.75
CA THR A 650 1.47 12.72 29.46
C THR A 650 0.28 12.97 28.53
N ASP A 651 -0.86 13.45 29.03
CA ASP A 651 -2.07 13.65 28.21
C ASP A 651 -1.87 14.73 27.12
N PRO A 652 -2.08 14.44 25.82
CA PRO A 652 -2.49 13.14 25.25
C PRO A 652 -1.34 12.13 25.19
N ILE A 653 -1.59 10.90 25.67
CA ILE A 653 -0.60 9.82 25.60
C ILE A 653 -0.43 9.41 24.14
N GLN A 654 0.78 9.54 23.63
CA GLN A 654 1.10 9.31 22.22
C GLN A 654 2.38 8.49 22.09
N ALA A 655 2.33 7.48 21.21
CA ALA A 655 3.52 6.72 20.89
C ALA A 655 4.42 7.52 19.93
N SER A 656 5.73 7.52 20.21
CA SER A 656 6.75 8.06 19.31
C SER A 656 6.75 7.29 17.99
N SER A 657 6.91 7.99 16.87
CA SER A 657 7.02 7.38 15.55
C SER A 657 8.47 7.02 15.26
N LEU A 658 8.73 5.89 14.59
CA LEU A 658 10.10 5.53 14.20
C LEU A 658 10.67 6.63 13.29
N LEU A 659 11.83 7.18 13.63
CA LEU A 659 12.57 8.13 12.79
C LEU A 659 13.48 7.35 11.84
N THR A 660 14.33 6.47 12.36
CA THR A 660 15.22 5.62 11.54
C THR A 660 15.81 4.47 12.37
N THR A 661 16.60 3.61 11.73
CA THR A 661 17.40 2.56 12.38
C THR A 661 18.84 2.67 11.90
N VAL A 662 19.82 2.67 12.82
CA VAL A 662 21.26 2.82 12.53
C VAL A 662 22.09 1.76 13.25
N GLU A 663 23.30 1.47 12.77
CA GLU A 663 24.11 0.36 13.28
C GLU A 663 24.94 0.73 14.52
N HIS A 664 25.46 1.96 14.58
CA HIS A 664 26.38 2.41 15.65
C HIS A 664 25.76 3.48 16.56
N ILE A 665 26.12 3.48 17.85
CA ILE A 665 25.66 4.50 18.79
C ILE A 665 26.10 5.90 18.37
N SER A 666 27.29 6.05 17.78
CA SER A 666 27.76 7.34 17.27
C SER A 666 26.81 7.95 16.24
N ASP A 667 26.20 7.12 15.40
CA ASP A 667 25.23 7.53 14.38
C ASP A 667 23.90 7.93 15.03
N VAL A 668 23.52 7.26 16.13
CA VAL A 668 22.34 7.61 16.93
C VAL A 668 22.46 9.03 17.47
N LEU A 669 23.57 9.34 18.13
CA LEU A 669 23.81 10.66 18.71
C LEU A 669 23.76 11.74 17.63
N TYR A 670 24.26 11.41 16.44
CA TYR A 670 24.26 12.33 15.30
C TYR A 670 22.87 12.60 14.75
N VAL A 671 22.10 11.55 14.46
CA VAL A 671 20.71 11.66 13.98
C VAL A 671 19.86 12.45 14.98
N VAL A 672 20.02 12.19 16.28
CA VAL A 672 19.26 12.89 17.31
C VAL A 672 19.65 14.37 17.41
N ASN A 673 20.95 14.70 17.31
CA ASN A 673 21.39 16.11 17.28
C ASN A 673 20.79 16.86 16.09
N ILE A 674 20.79 16.26 14.89
CA ILE A 674 20.16 16.87 13.70
C ILE A 674 18.67 17.11 13.95
N ALA A 675 17.96 16.14 14.51
CA ALA A 675 16.54 16.28 14.81
C ALA A 675 16.27 17.38 15.86
N LEU A 676 17.10 17.49 16.90
CA LEU A 676 16.99 18.54 17.92
C LEU A 676 17.32 19.94 17.36
N GLU A 677 18.30 20.07 16.47
CA GLU A 677 18.59 21.35 15.81
C GLU A 677 17.46 21.79 14.89
N LEU A 678 16.92 20.87 14.07
CA LEU A 678 15.74 21.16 13.26
C LEU A 678 14.55 21.61 14.13
N TYR A 679 14.36 20.95 15.28
CA TYR A 679 13.34 21.34 16.25
C TYR A 679 13.58 22.75 16.81
N ARG A 680 14.82 23.11 17.17
CA ARG A 680 15.17 24.44 17.68
C ARG A 680 14.86 25.56 16.69
N TYR A 681 15.16 25.33 15.42
CA TYR A 681 14.99 26.31 14.36
C TYR A 681 13.52 26.44 13.92
N ASP A 682 12.85 25.31 13.69
CA ASP A 682 11.51 25.28 13.13
C ASP A 682 10.42 25.55 14.16
N ALA A 683 10.50 24.95 15.36
CA ALA A 683 9.40 25.01 16.33
C ALA A 683 9.19 26.40 16.95
N HIS A 684 7.96 26.63 17.41
CA HIS A 684 7.62 27.81 18.20
C HIS A 684 8.06 27.62 19.66
N TYR A 685 8.49 28.70 20.32
CA TYR A 685 8.80 28.64 21.75
C TYR A 685 7.58 28.16 22.54
N SER A 686 7.79 27.21 23.46
CA SER A 686 6.79 26.43 24.21
C SER A 686 5.97 25.41 23.41
N GLU A 687 6.28 25.17 22.12
CA GLU A 687 5.69 24.08 21.35
C GLU A 687 6.36 22.74 21.73
N PRO A 688 5.64 21.74 22.28
CA PRO A 688 6.22 20.44 22.61
C PRO A 688 6.70 19.69 21.36
N LEU A 689 7.72 18.83 21.52
CA LEU A 689 8.34 18.14 20.38
C LEU A 689 7.37 17.22 19.65
N TRP A 690 6.46 16.53 20.34
CA TRP A 690 5.43 15.72 19.68
C TRP A 690 4.49 16.57 18.81
N HIS A 691 4.09 17.75 19.28
CA HIS A 691 3.23 18.66 18.53
C HIS A 691 3.96 19.22 17.31
N TRP A 692 5.25 19.52 17.46
CA TRP A 692 6.12 19.86 16.33
C TRP A 692 6.19 18.74 15.29
N VAL A 693 6.41 17.48 15.71
CA VAL A 693 6.44 16.33 14.79
C VAL A 693 5.09 16.09 14.11
N GLU A 694 3.98 16.32 14.79
CA GLU A 694 2.64 16.26 14.18
C GLU A 694 2.45 17.34 13.12
N ARG A 695 2.92 18.57 13.39
CA ARG A 695 2.86 19.68 12.46
C ARG A 695 3.77 19.50 11.25
N THR A 696 5.03 19.16 11.48
CA THR A 696 6.04 18.97 10.41
C THR A 696 5.79 17.68 9.63
N GLY A 697 5.19 16.68 10.29
CA GLY A 697 4.99 15.34 9.76
C GLY A 697 6.26 14.49 9.87
N ILE A 698 6.08 13.23 10.27
CA ILE A 698 7.22 12.31 10.46
C ILE A 698 7.95 11.97 9.15
N LEU A 699 7.26 11.93 8.00
CA LEU A 699 7.90 11.59 6.71
C LEU A 699 8.82 12.73 6.21
N PRO A 700 8.37 14.00 6.14
CA PRO A 700 9.24 15.13 5.80
C PRO A 700 10.41 15.29 6.78
N LEU A 701 10.13 15.19 8.09
CA LEU A 701 11.16 15.28 9.12
C LEU A 701 12.21 14.17 8.96
N ARG A 702 11.77 12.93 8.70
CA ARG A 702 12.67 11.80 8.44
C ARG A 702 13.53 12.04 7.20
N GLU A 703 12.93 12.51 6.11
CA GLU A 703 13.65 12.80 4.87
C GLU A 703 14.70 13.89 5.10
N GLN A 704 14.36 14.96 5.82
CA GLN A 704 15.28 16.06 6.12
C GLN A 704 16.41 15.62 7.05
N VAL A 705 16.11 14.93 8.15
CA VAL A 705 17.11 14.41 9.08
C VAL A 705 18.06 13.44 8.38
N LEU A 706 17.52 12.50 7.59
CA LEU A 706 18.35 11.51 6.88
C LEU A 706 19.16 12.13 5.74
N SER A 707 18.60 13.11 5.02
CA SER A 707 19.32 13.87 4.01
C SER A 707 20.54 14.56 4.61
N LEU A 708 20.38 15.28 5.72
CA LEU A 708 21.48 15.95 6.42
C LEU A 708 22.50 14.93 6.98
N PHE A 709 22.02 13.85 7.59
CA PHE A 709 22.84 12.76 8.11
C PHE A 709 23.74 12.13 7.01
N TYR A 710 23.17 11.81 5.85
CA TYR A 710 23.92 11.20 4.75
C TYR A 710 24.81 12.21 4.01
N ASN A 711 24.41 13.47 3.89
CA ASN A 711 25.22 14.51 3.25
C ASN A 711 26.49 14.83 4.06
N GLU A 712 26.41 14.80 5.40
CA GLU A 712 27.61 14.95 6.25
C GLU A 712 28.49 13.69 6.29
N ALA A 713 27.89 12.50 6.21
CA ALA A 713 28.63 11.25 6.05
C ALA A 713 29.44 11.19 4.74
N ILE A 714 28.95 11.82 3.67
CA ILE A 714 29.64 11.94 2.38
C ILE A 714 30.82 12.92 2.45
N THR A 715 30.67 14.04 3.16
CA THR A 715 31.75 15.05 3.31
C THR A 715 32.89 14.58 4.21
N HIS A 716 32.62 13.72 5.20
CA HIS A 716 33.64 13.14 6.09
C HIS A 716 34.19 11.78 5.61
N SER A 717 33.85 11.33 4.40
CA SER A 717 34.56 10.20 3.76
C SER A 717 35.96 10.58 3.22
N ASN A 718 36.35 11.85 3.35
CA ASN A 718 37.65 12.39 2.96
C ASN A 718 38.55 12.87 4.12
N ASP A 719 38.13 12.74 5.39
CA ASP A 719 39.00 13.05 6.53
C ASP A 719 38.76 12.08 7.69
N ASP A 720 39.85 11.57 8.25
CA ASP A 720 39.93 10.37 9.09
C ASP A 720 38.98 10.34 10.31
N ARG A 721 38.30 9.20 10.51
CA ARG A 721 37.55 8.83 11.74
C ARG A 721 38.49 8.48 12.91
N GLU A 722 39.50 9.30 13.16
CA GLU A 722 40.35 9.24 14.36
C GLU A 722 40.49 10.63 14.97
N GLY A 723 39.46 11.05 15.72
CA GLY A 723 39.56 12.27 16.52
C GLY A 723 38.25 12.57 17.21
N GLY A 724 38.24 12.50 18.54
CA GLY A 724 37.11 12.86 19.40
C GLY A 724 36.76 14.35 19.34
N GLY A 725 36.24 14.80 18.20
CA GLY A 725 35.70 16.13 17.99
C GLY A 725 34.32 16.24 18.61
N THR A 726 34.11 17.31 19.38
CA THR A 726 32.84 17.62 20.06
C THR A 726 31.73 17.78 19.02
N TYR A 727 30.73 16.89 19.09
CA TYR A 727 29.54 16.82 18.22
C TYR A 727 28.78 18.15 18.03
N ASP A 728 28.96 19.09 18.95
CA ASP A 728 28.24 20.36 19.06
C ASP A 728 28.63 21.39 17.96
N ALA A 729 29.90 21.45 17.55
CA ALA A 729 30.38 22.52 16.67
C ALA A 729 30.08 22.28 15.17
N HIS A 730 29.88 21.02 14.75
CA HIS A 730 29.76 20.66 13.34
C HIS A 730 28.33 20.76 12.81
N ALA A 731 27.33 20.29 13.57
CA ALA A 731 25.90 20.36 13.18
C ALA A 731 25.40 21.81 13.06
N MET A 732 25.76 22.67 14.02
CA MET A 732 25.45 24.11 13.98
C MET A 732 26.08 24.83 12.77
N SER A 733 27.32 24.46 12.42
CA SER A 733 28.04 25.07 11.30
C SER A 733 27.49 24.66 9.93
N PHE A 734 26.89 23.47 9.81
CA PHE A 734 26.30 22.99 8.56
C PHE A 734 24.90 23.59 8.33
N LEU A 735 24.02 23.61 9.33
CA LEU A 735 22.68 24.20 9.20
C LEU A 735 22.72 25.71 8.92
N GLN A 736 23.64 26.46 9.54
CA GLN A 736 23.86 27.89 9.23
C GLN A 736 24.40 28.16 7.81
N ARG A 737 24.95 27.14 7.14
CA ARG A 737 25.46 27.24 5.76
C ARG A 737 24.45 26.76 4.71
N THR A 738 23.39 26.06 5.13
CA THR A 738 22.46 25.36 4.23
C THR A 738 21.03 25.91 4.28
N MET A 739 20.67 26.60 5.37
CA MET A 739 19.53 27.55 5.42
C MET A 739 20.03 28.97 5.17
#